data_AF-A0A3D0YD30-F1
#
_entry.id   AF-A0A3D0YD30-F1
#
_cell.length_a   1.000
_cell.length_b   1.000
_cell.length_c   1.000
_cell.angle_alpha   90.00
_cell.angle_beta   90.00
_cell.angle_gamma   90.00
#
_symmetry.space_group_name_H-M   'P 1'
#
loop_
_entity.id
_entity.type
_entity.pdbx_description
1 polymer ?
#
loop_
_entity_poly.entity_id
_entity_poly.type
_entity_poly.pdbx_seq_one_letter_code
_entity_poly.pdbx_strand_id
1 'polypeptide(L)'
;MGWLLNAGGVISRSRQGAGDDENLINGYLANRTSIPTQNFLDTIRASGEFSQERKDFFYFCKNAIGPQNQTIRGPGADLEPDLFSYNFQGKSGVFYFTNSGKIVTENIEPLEIVHFSGNGFQITDEKGIKYLFEGKQQTSYKSNTRTNLLSGHNLFLFHDSFGNLPYDAVQLLSGSIGNWYYLGNKTVPYPAMGSESSTDAWYLTQIIHPNTQDTIHFEYKNIYYTSQQHYTQSKEIVYEHMSPNQSNTPYDINLIENSFNNEIADYLLTKIRFKAGEVIFNYVEDRIDSNGKDRLASIICKNKNGENVQVAELDNNKYFNANFDLFNSDNKVNKRLKLERILFKNNTDTQSNSYEFGYNEILLPPVNSKSTDLWGYFNGKSNTSLIPRITIKDKGITYGNADRTANETHMKAFILEKIIYPTNGMALIDYSCHKVHSSHSKAYITNVGGLRVSEMRLYPDYQNMSDYTIKKFEYSYNGVAGIGMNISHVGAEFNFQFINRFGDKGEVYSKSFVINSWPVNSINLPDFSNAVYDKVTETDRTITGEDLGRKETTFNMGSLPNVFYDPYAYGDLVLLNICDYYDPEQLTFRAQNSYSNAFFVPVKTFYPIHSRPFLEQEAIYDKNNVKIKETTRVYNIREENDEQVKGLYLSNYNEYEESLSGGNEDKFYYPFKYYYFLYEIPIQRRELVSQSDFALTHNGGILTNTTFEYENINGLLRKSVTTNSDGKTVIQENWYPFDYSATIPVIAALKGKHVLEPPLMRLERVDNRAVEGFITELNDNAEPITLYTKKHSDMNIVFNPDMIIQTPEFEKNADIKNANGRIVEKKIKDGVPIVYLWSYGNQYPIAEIVNASYSHIEAVLGGANAVTAFANKINPSIIEIKAFLAPLSNDINTKDALISYHTYKPMVGMTSKTDPNSVTSYYEYDSLGRLHYVKDHDGKIIGEYNYHYKQ
;
A
#
# COMPACT_ATOMS: atom_id res chain seq x y z
N MET A 1 3.22 -8.67 -15.53
CA MET A 1 4.27 -7.75 -16.03
C MET A 1 3.61 -6.64 -16.82
N GLY A 2 4.00 -5.40 -16.55
CA GLY A 2 3.47 -4.23 -17.24
C GLY A 2 3.81 -2.96 -16.46
N TRP A 3 3.69 -1.82 -17.13
CA TRP A 3 3.73 -0.51 -16.48
C TRP A 3 2.35 -0.16 -15.95
N LEU A 4 2.30 0.39 -14.74
CA LEU A 4 1.09 0.92 -14.13
C LEU A 4 1.27 2.42 -13.96
N LEU A 5 0.31 3.20 -14.45
CA LEU A 5 0.22 4.62 -14.15
C LEU A 5 -0.68 4.79 -12.92
N ASN A 6 -0.09 5.17 -11.79
CA ASN A 6 -0.85 5.55 -10.60
C ASN A 6 -1.06 7.08 -10.62
N ALA A 7 -2.24 7.51 -11.03
CA ALA A 7 -2.67 8.91 -11.00
C ALA A 7 -4.05 9.00 -10.33
N GLY A 8 -4.30 10.09 -9.58
CA GLY A 8 -5.55 10.29 -8.83
C GLY A 8 -5.55 9.63 -7.45
N GLY A 9 -4.97 8.45 -7.27
CA GLY A 9 -4.99 7.76 -5.99
C GLY A 9 -6.20 6.86 -5.81
N VAL A 10 -6.08 5.90 -4.89
CA VAL A 10 -6.98 4.75 -4.77
C VAL A 10 -7.06 4.27 -3.33
N ILE A 11 -8.24 3.78 -2.94
CA ILE A 11 -8.43 2.91 -1.78
C ILE A 11 -8.66 1.50 -2.32
N SER A 12 -7.81 0.53 -2.00
CA SER A 12 -7.99 -0.87 -2.35
C SER A 12 -8.42 -1.68 -1.13
N ARG A 13 -9.22 -2.72 -1.34
CA ARG A 13 -9.66 -3.66 -0.31
C ARG A 13 -9.06 -5.03 -0.55
N SER A 14 -8.46 -5.59 0.49
CA SER A 14 -8.10 -7.00 0.56
C SER A 14 -9.14 -7.69 1.42
N ARG A 15 -9.98 -8.51 0.79
CA ARG A 15 -11.05 -9.22 1.48
C ARG A 15 -10.48 -10.31 2.37
N GLN A 16 -10.89 -10.31 3.63
CA GLN A 16 -10.65 -11.38 4.60
C GLN A 16 -11.98 -12.10 4.82
N GLY A 17 -11.97 -13.43 4.95
CA GLY A 17 -13.22 -14.17 5.11
C GLY A 17 -14.19 -14.03 3.92
N ALA A 18 -15.46 -13.78 4.22
CA ALA A 18 -16.55 -13.72 3.24
C ALA A 18 -16.85 -12.27 2.83
N GLY A 19 -17.21 -12.03 1.57
CA GLY A 19 -17.60 -10.67 1.14
C GLY A 19 -18.87 -10.20 1.84
N ASP A 20 -18.84 -9.01 2.41
CA ASP A 20 -19.96 -8.42 3.17
C ASP A 20 -20.51 -7.13 2.53
N ASP A 21 -20.31 -6.96 1.22
CA ASP A 21 -20.83 -5.83 0.42
C ASP A 21 -22.37 -5.78 0.35
N GLU A 22 -23.03 -6.93 0.51
CA GLU A 22 -24.47 -7.09 0.30
C GLU A 22 -25.27 -7.03 1.61
N ASN A 23 -26.46 -6.43 1.56
CA ASN A 23 -27.40 -6.33 2.68
C ASN A 23 -27.90 -7.68 3.25
N LEU A 24 -27.47 -8.82 2.70
CA LEU A 24 -27.86 -10.15 3.13
C LEU A 24 -26.78 -10.87 3.96
N ILE A 25 -25.59 -10.30 4.09
CA ILE A 25 -24.49 -10.86 4.89
C ILE A 25 -24.19 -9.90 6.05
N ASN A 26 -24.15 -10.42 7.27
CA ASN A 26 -23.74 -9.69 8.45
C ASN A 26 -22.20 -9.59 8.43
N GLY A 27 -21.62 -8.39 8.39
CA GLY A 27 -20.16 -8.18 8.39
C GLY A 27 -19.75 -6.82 8.96
N TYR A 28 -18.57 -6.32 8.65
CA TYR A 28 -18.05 -5.05 9.16
C TYR A 28 -18.46 -3.85 8.30
N LEU A 29 -18.73 -4.07 7.01
CA LEU A 29 -19.03 -3.03 6.01
C LEU A 29 -20.53 -2.72 5.89
N ALA A 30 -21.38 -3.68 5.53
CA ALA A 30 -22.81 -3.43 5.26
C ALA A 30 -23.74 -3.54 6.48
N ASN A 31 -23.66 -4.65 7.23
CA ASN A 31 -24.65 -5.02 8.26
C ASN A 31 -24.11 -5.13 9.70
N ARG A 32 -22.90 -4.61 9.94
CA ARG A 32 -22.26 -4.41 11.26
C ARG A 32 -22.56 -5.52 12.29
N THR A 33 -21.90 -6.66 12.15
CA THR A 33 -22.05 -7.80 13.08
C THR A 33 -21.41 -7.51 14.42
N SER A 34 -22.15 -7.76 15.50
CA SER A 34 -21.55 -7.93 16.82
C SER A 34 -20.91 -9.31 16.91
N ILE A 35 -19.57 -9.38 16.85
CA ILE A 35 -18.86 -10.61 17.17
C ILE A 35 -19.16 -10.98 18.63
N PRO A 36 -19.35 -12.28 18.95
CA PRO A 36 -19.48 -12.75 20.32
C PRO A 36 -18.40 -12.19 21.25
N THR A 37 -18.80 -11.66 22.41
CA THR A 37 -17.86 -11.11 23.40
C THR A 37 -17.07 -12.22 24.10
N GLN A 38 -15.90 -11.89 24.65
CA GLN A 38 -15.10 -12.86 25.42
C GLN A 38 -15.89 -13.48 26.58
N ASN A 39 -16.65 -12.66 27.33
CA ASN A 39 -17.54 -13.14 28.40
C ASN A 39 -18.59 -14.13 27.90
N PHE A 40 -19.15 -13.90 26.71
CA PHE A 40 -20.09 -14.83 26.11
C PHE A 40 -19.38 -16.14 25.75
N LEU A 41 -18.20 -16.09 25.11
CA LEU A 41 -17.41 -17.28 24.78
C LEU A 41 -17.04 -18.09 26.04
N ASP A 42 -16.66 -17.43 27.13
CA ASP A 42 -16.36 -18.10 28.40
C ASP A 42 -17.62 -18.73 29.03
N THR A 43 -18.78 -18.10 28.86
CA THR A 43 -20.07 -18.69 29.24
C THR A 43 -20.38 -19.95 28.44
N ILE A 44 -20.10 -19.97 27.12
CA ILE A 44 -20.27 -21.17 26.27
C ILE A 44 -19.30 -22.29 26.65
N ARG A 45 -18.08 -21.94 27.07
CA ARG A 45 -17.08 -22.90 27.59
C ARG A 45 -17.53 -23.53 28.91
N ALA A 46 -18.15 -22.74 29.78
CA ALA A 46 -18.65 -23.17 31.08
C ALA A 46 -20.04 -23.84 31.05
N SER A 47 -20.80 -23.70 29.95
CA SER A 47 -22.16 -24.23 29.84
C SER A 47 -22.21 -25.73 29.53
N GLY A 48 -23.25 -26.40 30.03
CA GLY A 48 -23.50 -27.82 29.72
C GLY A 48 -23.75 -28.04 28.22
N GLU A 49 -23.45 -29.24 27.73
CA GLU A 49 -23.43 -29.56 26.29
C GLU A 49 -24.77 -29.33 25.56
N PHE A 50 -25.88 -29.31 26.30
CA PHE A 50 -27.24 -29.12 25.76
C PHE A 50 -27.88 -27.77 26.13
N SER A 51 -27.10 -26.84 26.70
CA SER A 51 -27.56 -25.49 27.03
C SER A 51 -28.09 -24.74 25.80
N GLN A 52 -29.04 -23.84 26.01
CA GLN A 52 -29.63 -23.06 24.91
C GLN A 52 -28.56 -22.13 24.30
N GLU A 53 -27.69 -21.59 25.13
CA GLU A 53 -26.58 -20.72 24.74
C GLU A 53 -25.61 -21.43 23.79
N ARG A 54 -25.25 -22.70 24.07
CA ARG A 54 -24.39 -23.50 23.19
C ARG A 54 -25.08 -23.86 21.89
N LYS A 55 -26.40 -24.09 21.90
CA LYS A 55 -27.20 -24.31 20.68
C LYS A 55 -27.25 -23.05 19.82
N ASP A 56 -27.50 -21.90 20.42
CA ASP A 56 -27.55 -20.61 19.71
C ASP A 56 -26.19 -20.24 19.12
N PHE A 57 -25.10 -20.45 19.88
CA PHE A 57 -23.74 -20.27 19.37
C PHE A 57 -23.40 -21.29 18.27
N PHE A 58 -23.84 -22.54 18.38
CA PHE A 58 -23.71 -23.53 17.31
C PHE A 58 -24.42 -23.08 16.03
N TYR A 59 -25.64 -22.54 16.13
CA TYR A 59 -26.36 -21.99 14.97
C TYR A 59 -25.66 -20.76 14.37
N PHE A 60 -25.11 -19.88 15.20
CA PHE A 60 -24.28 -18.77 14.76
C PHE A 60 -23.07 -19.26 13.95
N CYS A 61 -22.29 -20.19 14.50
CA CYS A 61 -21.11 -20.78 13.84
C CYS A 61 -21.48 -21.50 12.54
N LYS A 62 -22.59 -22.25 12.55
CA LYS A 62 -23.10 -22.95 11.38
C LYS A 62 -23.52 -21.99 10.26
N ASN A 63 -24.10 -20.85 10.59
CA ASN A 63 -24.48 -19.82 9.61
C ASN A 63 -23.26 -19.04 9.09
N ALA A 64 -22.20 -18.93 9.89
CA ALA A 64 -20.94 -18.30 9.48
C ALA A 64 -20.06 -19.21 8.59
N ILE A 65 -20.06 -20.52 8.83
CA ILE A 65 -19.21 -21.50 8.11
C ILE A 65 -19.98 -22.22 6.98
N GLY A 66 -21.31 -22.21 7.01
CA GLY A 66 -22.13 -23.04 6.12
C GLY A 66 -22.01 -22.64 4.65
N PRO A 67 -22.09 -23.59 3.70
CA PRO A 67 -22.31 -23.25 2.29
C PRO A 67 -23.58 -22.40 2.22
N GLN A 68 -23.60 -21.40 1.33
CA GLN A 68 -24.72 -20.48 1.10
C GLN A 68 -26.01 -21.16 0.57
N ASN A 69 -26.41 -22.28 1.17
CA ASN A 69 -27.68 -22.94 0.95
C ASN A 69 -28.76 -22.13 1.65
N GLN A 70 -29.43 -21.28 0.86
CA GLN A 70 -30.54 -20.39 1.21
C GLN A 70 -31.79 -21.05 1.84
N THR A 71 -31.74 -22.34 2.20
CA THR A 71 -32.92 -23.09 2.67
C THR A 71 -33.10 -23.15 4.19
N ILE A 72 -32.16 -22.63 4.99
CA ILE A 72 -32.36 -22.46 6.46
C ILE A 72 -32.09 -20.99 6.79
N ARG A 73 -33.14 -20.25 7.14
CA ARG A 73 -33.15 -18.78 7.29
C ARG A 73 -32.15 -18.27 8.34
N GLY A 74 -31.03 -17.73 7.88
CA GLY A 74 -30.18 -16.76 8.57
C GLY A 74 -29.22 -16.11 7.57
N PRO A 75 -28.95 -14.80 7.63
CA PRO A 75 -27.88 -14.17 6.84
C PRO A 75 -26.53 -14.79 7.24
N GLY A 76 -25.67 -15.08 6.27
CA GLY A 76 -24.28 -15.50 6.55
C GLY A 76 -23.53 -14.42 7.34
N ALA A 77 -22.46 -14.79 8.05
CA ALA A 77 -21.66 -13.83 8.83
C ALA A 77 -20.21 -13.82 8.38
N ASP A 78 -19.69 -12.64 8.06
CA ASP A 78 -18.27 -12.38 7.94
C ASP A 78 -17.67 -12.16 9.33
N LEU A 79 -16.66 -12.98 9.66
CA LEU A 79 -16.07 -13.07 10.98
C LEU A 79 -14.70 -12.40 11.07
N GLU A 80 -14.16 -11.93 9.94
CA GLU A 80 -12.84 -11.31 9.85
C GLU A 80 -12.97 -9.90 9.25
N PRO A 81 -12.33 -8.87 9.85
CA PRO A 81 -12.41 -7.53 9.30
C PRO A 81 -11.60 -7.43 8.03
N ASP A 82 -12.16 -6.77 7.02
CA ASP A 82 -11.44 -6.45 5.81
C ASP A 82 -10.37 -5.39 6.00
N LEU A 83 -9.34 -5.50 5.17
CA LEU A 83 -8.25 -4.55 5.13
C LEU A 83 -8.44 -3.57 3.97
N PHE A 84 -8.43 -2.27 4.28
CA PHE A 84 -8.45 -1.20 3.30
C PHE A 84 -7.09 -0.49 3.28
N SER A 85 -6.51 -0.30 2.10
CA SER A 85 -5.25 0.43 1.90
C SER A 85 -5.49 1.65 1.04
N TYR A 86 -5.03 2.82 1.46
CA TYR A 86 -5.13 4.06 0.68
C TYR A 86 -3.77 4.53 0.17
N ASN A 87 -3.76 5.15 -1.00
CA ASN A 87 -2.62 5.89 -1.54
C ASN A 87 -3.12 7.11 -2.33
N PHE A 88 -2.75 8.32 -1.90
CA PHE A 88 -3.09 9.57 -2.59
C PHE A 88 -2.15 10.70 -2.15
N GLN A 89 -1.77 11.60 -3.08
CA GLN A 89 -0.99 12.82 -2.81
C GLN A 89 0.18 12.67 -1.81
N GLY A 90 0.96 11.58 -1.91
CA GLY A 90 2.10 11.30 -1.03
C GLY A 90 1.73 10.74 0.35
N LYS A 91 0.45 10.52 0.64
CA LYS A 91 -0.07 9.83 1.82
C LYS A 91 -0.42 8.38 1.46
N SER A 92 -0.14 7.46 2.36
CA SER A 92 -0.57 6.07 2.25
C SER A 92 -0.70 5.43 3.61
N GLY A 93 -1.59 4.47 3.74
CA GLY A 93 -1.81 3.76 4.99
C GLY A 93 -2.88 2.71 4.85
N VAL A 94 -3.26 2.15 6.00
CA VAL A 94 -4.21 1.05 6.12
C VAL A 94 -5.28 1.45 7.13
N PHE A 95 -6.53 1.03 6.91
CA PHE A 95 -7.59 1.14 7.89
C PHE A 95 -8.52 -0.07 7.88
N TYR A 96 -9.28 -0.21 8.96
CA TYR A 96 -10.24 -1.27 9.19
C TYR A 96 -11.56 -0.68 9.67
N PHE A 97 -12.64 -1.42 9.48
CA PHE A 97 -13.89 -1.18 10.19
C PHE A 97 -13.88 -1.96 11.50
N THR A 98 -14.21 -1.29 12.58
CA THR A 98 -14.56 -1.94 13.86
C THR A 98 -15.95 -2.57 13.76
N ASN A 99 -16.31 -3.41 14.73
CA ASN A 99 -17.66 -3.98 14.85
C ASN A 99 -18.77 -2.92 15.01
N SER A 100 -18.45 -1.73 15.53
CA SER A 100 -19.41 -0.61 15.63
C SER A 100 -19.57 0.13 14.29
N GLY A 101 -18.71 -0.17 13.31
CA GLY A 101 -18.60 0.50 12.02
C GLY A 101 -17.80 1.81 12.07
N LYS A 102 -17.09 2.08 13.17
CA LYS A 102 -16.06 3.13 13.23
C LYS A 102 -14.87 2.71 12.38
N ILE A 103 -14.33 3.65 11.59
CA ILE A 103 -13.09 3.46 10.84
C ILE A 103 -11.91 3.78 11.74
N VAL A 104 -10.93 2.89 11.76
CA VAL A 104 -9.67 3.09 12.49
C VAL A 104 -8.50 2.82 11.55
N THR A 105 -7.57 3.77 11.49
CA THR A 105 -6.33 3.57 10.72
C THR A 105 -5.35 2.73 11.54
N GLU A 106 -4.55 1.93 10.84
CA GLU A 106 -3.52 1.13 11.47
C GLU A 106 -2.46 2.04 12.09
N ASN A 107 -1.90 2.99 11.33
CA ASN A 107 -1.11 4.10 11.89
C ASN A 107 -2.02 5.31 12.06
N ILE A 108 -2.07 5.90 13.24
CA ILE A 108 -2.89 7.08 13.48
C ILE A 108 -2.23 8.29 12.81
N GLU A 109 -2.88 8.78 11.77
CA GLU A 109 -2.53 9.99 11.03
C GLU A 109 -3.56 11.08 11.35
N PRO A 110 -3.24 12.38 11.20
CA PRO A 110 -4.20 13.48 11.35
C PRO A 110 -5.15 13.54 10.15
N LEU A 111 -5.83 12.43 9.86
CA LEU A 111 -6.78 12.24 8.76
C LEU A 111 -8.14 11.85 9.31
N GLU A 112 -9.20 12.39 8.71
CA GLU A 112 -10.56 11.93 8.94
C GLU A 112 -11.01 11.06 7.76
N ILE A 113 -11.39 9.81 8.03
CA ILE A 113 -11.91 8.89 7.01
C ILE A 113 -13.39 8.62 7.28
N VAL A 114 -14.23 8.90 6.28
CA VAL A 114 -15.68 8.69 6.34
C VAL A 114 -16.10 7.78 5.20
N HIS A 115 -16.86 6.74 5.53
CA HIS A 115 -17.60 5.93 4.56
C HIS A 115 -19.04 6.45 4.48
N PHE A 116 -19.50 6.86 3.30
CA PHE A 116 -20.79 7.55 3.12
C PHE A 116 -21.78 6.79 2.22
N SER A 117 -23.03 7.25 2.21
CA SER A 117 -24.15 6.63 1.49
C SER A 117 -23.85 6.50 -0.01
N GLY A 118 -23.91 5.26 -0.52
CA GLY A 118 -23.47 4.93 -1.88
C GLY A 118 -22.19 4.09 -1.93
N ASN A 119 -21.69 3.60 -0.79
CA ASN A 119 -20.45 2.82 -0.62
C ASN A 119 -19.22 3.52 -1.20
N GLY A 120 -19.00 4.80 -0.89
CA GLY A 120 -17.80 5.56 -1.27
C GLY A 120 -17.07 6.08 -0.04
N PHE A 121 -15.85 6.59 -0.22
CA PHE A 121 -15.03 7.12 0.88
C PHE A 121 -14.69 8.59 0.69
N GLN A 122 -14.70 9.34 1.79
CA GLN A 122 -14.11 10.67 1.87
C GLN A 122 -12.94 10.59 2.84
N ILE A 123 -11.78 11.11 2.43
CA ILE A 123 -10.67 11.38 3.33
C ILE A 123 -10.51 12.89 3.43
N THR A 124 -10.41 13.43 4.65
CA THR A 124 -10.07 14.84 4.90
C THR A 124 -8.66 14.90 5.50
N ASP A 125 -7.76 15.69 4.91
CA ASP A 125 -6.39 15.84 5.43
C ASP A 125 -6.29 16.89 6.54
N GLU A 126 -5.10 17.02 7.14
CA GLU A 126 -4.80 17.96 8.22
C GLU A 126 -5.04 19.44 7.85
N LYS A 127 -5.14 19.77 6.56
CA LYS A 127 -5.42 21.13 6.07
C LYS A 127 -6.90 21.33 5.76
N GLY A 128 -7.74 20.32 5.96
CA GLY A 128 -9.16 20.31 5.62
C GLY A 128 -9.45 20.04 4.14
N ILE A 129 -8.45 19.63 3.34
CA ILE A 129 -8.64 19.25 1.93
C ILE A 129 -9.38 17.92 1.88
N LYS A 130 -10.44 17.86 1.10
CA LYS A 130 -11.27 16.66 0.97
C LYS A 130 -10.95 15.90 -0.31
N TYR A 131 -10.83 14.58 -0.17
CA TYR A 131 -10.56 13.62 -1.23
C TYR A 131 -11.74 12.67 -1.33
N LEU A 132 -12.46 12.68 -2.45
CA LEU A 132 -13.62 11.81 -2.68
C LEU A 132 -13.22 10.61 -3.53
N PHE A 133 -13.47 9.39 -3.04
CA PHE A 133 -13.20 8.12 -3.69
C PHE A 133 -14.52 7.43 -4.02
N GLU A 134 -15.01 7.64 -5.24
CA GLU A 134 -16.34 7.20 -5.68
C GLU A 134 -16.31 6.28 -6.91
N GLY A 135 -15.21 6.24 -7.66
CA GLY A 135 -15.07 5.37 -8.83
C GLY A 135 -14.80 3.93 -8.40
N LYS A 136 -15.66 2.96 -8.73
CA LYS A 136 -15.60 1.62 -8.16
C LYS A 136 -15.13 0.56 -9.13
N GLN A 137 -14.00 -0.07 -8.86
CA GLN A 137 -13.67 -1.33 -9.52
C GLN A 137 -14.42 -2.48 -8.86
N GLN A 138 -15.10 -3.28 -9.67
CA GLN A 138 -15.84 -4.45 -9.21
C GLN A 138 -15.29 -5.73 -9.83
N THR A 139 -15.25 -6.78 -9.03
CA THR A 139 -14.86 -8.13 -9.47
C THR A 139 -16.00 -9.09 -9.25
N SER A 140 -16.36 -9.84 -10.29
CA SER A 140 -17.32 -10.93 -10.24
C SER A 140 -16.62 -12.27 -10.45
N TYR A 141 -16.90 -13.25 -9.59
CA TYR A 141 -16.22 -14.54 -9.59
C TYR A 141 -16.96 -15.59 -10.42
N LYS A 142 -16.24 -16.33 -11.27
CA LYS A 142 -16.73 -17.55 -11.95
C LYS A 142 -15.73 -18.71 -11.74
N SER A 143 -16.12 -19.71 -10.96
CA SER A 143 -15.28 -20.91 -10.74
C SER A 143 -15.41 -21.89 -11.91
N ASN A 144 -14.30 -22.36 -12.47
CA ASN A 144 -14.25 -23.47 -13.42
C ASN A 144 -13.32 -24.56 -12.86
N THR A 145 -13.89 -25.61 -12.27
CA THR A 145 -13.13 -26.78 -11.80
C THR A 145 -12.79 -27.69 -12.99
N ARG A 146 -11.51 -28.03 -13.19
CA ARG A 146 -11.10 -29.08 -14.14
C ARG A 146 -10.49 -30.26 -13.38
N THR A 147 -11.09 -31.44 -13.50
CA THR A 147 -10.53 -32.71 -13.03
C THR A 147 -9.78 -33.40 -14.17
N ASN A 148 -8.46 -33.46 -14.12
CA ASN A 148 -7.65 -34.27 -15.05
C ASN A 148 -7.30 -35.60 -14.38
N LEU A 149 -7.93 -36.69 -14.83
CA LEU A 149 -7.49 -38.05 -14.50
C LEU A 149 -6.25 -38.38 -15.34
N LEU A 150 -5.09 -38.58 -14.71
CA LEU A 150 -3.87 -39.00 -15.40
C LEU A 150 -4.07 -40.40 -16.01
N SER A 151 -3.87 -40.51 -17.33
CA SER A 151 -3.94 -41.77 -18.07
C SER A 151 -2.87 -42.75 -17.55
N GLY A 152 -3.31 -43.85 -16.95
CA GLY A 152 -2.45 -44.88 -16.35
C GLY A 152 -3.02 -45.46 -15.04
N HIS A 153 -3.95 -44.77 -14.40
CA HIS A 153 -4.66 -45.28 -13.22
C HIS A 153 -5.98 -45.91 -13.65
N ASN A 154 -6.08 -47.24 -13.49
CA ASN A 154 -7.33 -47.96 -13.71
C ASN A 154 -8.38 -47.44 -12.72
N LEU A 155 -9.50 -46.93 -13.24
CA LEU A 155 -10.69 -46.66 -12.44
C LEU A 155 -11.23 -48.02 -11.96
N PHE A 156 -10.83 -48.46 -10.77
CA PHE A 156 -11.38 -49.67 -10.16
C PHE A 156 -12.83 -49.40 -9.73
N LEU A 157 -13.78 -49.94 -10.50
CA LEU A 157 -15.19 -49.93 -10.15
C LEU A 157 -15.43 -50.89 -8.97
N PHE A 158 -15.77 -50.34 -7.80
CA PHE A 158 -16.15 -51.13 -6.64
C PHE A 158 -17.47 -51.83 -6.90
N HIS A 159 -17.48 -53.15 -6.71
CA HIS A 159 -18.69 -53.95 -6.61
C HIS A 159 -18.96 -54.19 -5.12
N ASP A 160 -20.22 -54.15 -4.71
CA ASP A 160 -20.57 -54.64 -3.38
C ASP A 160 -20.31 -56.15 -3.25
N SER A 161 -20.44 -56.69 -2.04
CA SER A 161 -20.28 -58.12 -1.74
C SER A 161 -21.24 -59.05 -2.53
N PHE A 162 -22.15 -58.49 -3.32
CA PHE A 162 -23.15 -59.17 -4.14
C PHE A 162 -22.97 -58.92 -5.65
N GLY A 163 -21.91 -58.21 -6.07
CA GLY A 163 -21.60 -57.98 -7.48
C GLY A 163 -22.36 -56.84 -8.13
N ASN A 164 -23.05 -55.98 -7.38
CA ASN A 164 -23.75 -54.81 -7.93
C ASN A 164 -22.90 -53.54 -7.79
N LEU A 165 -23.01 -52.66 -8.79
CA LEU A 165 -22.47 -51.31 -8.71
C LEU A 165 -23.33 -50.48 -7.73
N PRO A 166 -22.74 -49.76 -6.76
CA PRO A 166 -23.51 -48.84 -5.93
C PRO A 166 -24.15 -47.76 -6.83
N TYR A 167 -25.37 -47.31 -6.48
CA TYR A 167 -26.21 -46.40 -7.28
C TYR A 167 -25.49 -45.08 -7.67
N ASP A 168 -24.43 -44.72 -6.95
CA ASP A 168 -23.64 -43.50 -7.18
C ASP A 168 -22.45 -43.69 -8.15
N ALA A 169 -22.17 -44.92 -8.63
CA ALA A 169 -21.04 -45.20 -9.54
C ALA A 169 -21.30 -44.81 -11.01
N VAL A 170 -22.48 -44.25 -11.34
CA VAL A 170 -22.89 -43.99 -12.74
C VAL A 170 -22.38 -42.65 -13.30
N GLN A 171 -21.74 -41.77 -12.52
CA GLN A 171 -21.36 -40.42 -12.99
C GLN A 171 -19.85 -40.18 -13.15
N LEU A 172 -19.15 -40.94 -14.00
CA LEU A 172 -17.79 -40.57 -14.41
C LEU A 172 -17.48 -40.75 -15.91
N LEU A 173 -18.50 -40.90 -16.78
CA LEU A 173 -18.30 -41.18 -18.21
C LEU A 173 -18.93 -40.19 -19.21
N SER A 174 -19.42 -39.03 -18.78
CA SER A 174 -19.83 -38.00 -19.74
C SER A 174 -19.34 -36.63 -19.32
N GLY A 175 -18.58 -36.00 -20.22
CA GLY A 175 -18.01 -34.68 -20.01
C GLY A 175 -19.08 -33.62 -19.69
N SER A 176 -18.70 -32.68 -18.82
CA SER A 176 -19.48 -31.57 -18.26
C SER A 176 -20.25 -31.93 -16.99
N ILE A 177 -19.56 -31.92 -15.86
CA ILE A 177 -20.18 -32.06 -14.53
C ILE A 177 -20.42 -30.66 -13.96
N GLY A 178 -21.67 -30.20 -14.03
CA GLY A 178 -22.20 -29.25 -13.04
C GLY A 178 -22.46 -30.00 -11.74
N ASN A 179 -22.21 -29.37 -10.59
CA ASN A 179 -22.36 -29.98 -9.27
C ASN A 179 -23.85 -30.15 -8.91
N TRP A 180 -24.34 -31.39 -8.81
CA TRP A 180 -25.67 -31.73 -8.30
C TRP A 180 -25.54 -32.64 -7.07
N TYR A 181 -26.32 -32.40 -6.03
CA TYR A 181 -26.51 -33.37 -4.93
C TYR A 181 -27.90 -34.01 -5.07
N TYR A 182 -27.99 -35.33 -4.89
CA TYR A 182 -29.25 -36.04 -4.77
C TYR A 182 -29.62 -36.23 -3.29
N LEU A 183 -30.74 -35.63 -2.88
CA LEU A 183 -31.46 -35.99 -1.65
C LEU A 183 -32.86 -36.44 -2.06
N GLY A 184 -33.08 -37.77 -2.07
CA GLY A 184 -34.40 -38.40 -2.21
C GLY A 184 -35.30 -37.93 -3.36
N ASN A 185 -35.34 -38.66 -4.48
CA ASN A 185 -36.34 -38.59 -5.57
C ASN A 185 -36.79 -37.21 -6.13
N LYS A 186 -36.14 -36.10 -5.78
CA LYS A 186 -36.33 -34.80 -6.42
C LYS A 186 -34.98 -34.23 -6.82
N THR A 187 -34.80 -34.06 -8.12
CA THR A 187 -33.75 -33.22 -8.70
C THR A 187 -33.99 -31.78 -8.28
N VAL A 188 -33.11 -31.22 -7.46
CA VAL A 188 -33.10 -29.79 -7.14
C VAL A 188 -31.94 -29.17 -7.91
N PRO A 189 -32.18 -28.19 -8.80
CA PRO A 189 -31.11 -27.40 -9.37
C PRO A 189 -30.25 -26.80 -8.28
N TYR A 190 -28.94 -27.00 -8.37
CA TYR A 190 -28.01 -26.03 -7.80
C TYR A 190 -28.41 -24.69 -8.44
N PRO A 191 -28.91 -23.70 -7.69
CA PRO A 191 -29.11 -22.38 -8.28
C PRO A 191 -27.73 -21.99 -8.82
N ALA A 192 -27.67 -21.63 -10.10
CA ALA A 192 -26.46 -21.05 -10.68
C ALA A 192 -25.88 -20.09 -9.64
N MET A 193 -24.63 -20.31 -9.20
CA MET A 193 -23.98 -19.37 -8.28
C MET A 193 -24.22 -18.00 -8.89
N GLY A 194 -25.04 -17.18 -8.22
CA GLY A 194 -25.20 -15.80 -8.62
C GLY A 194 -23.79 -15.22 -8.69
N SER A 195 -23.51 -14.42 -9.72
CA SER A 195 -22.26 -13.67 -9.76
C SER A 195 -22.23 -12.74 -8.54
N GLU A 196 -21.58 -13.15 -7.46
CA GLU A 196 -21.25 -12.24 -6.37
C GLU A 196 -20.26 -11.21 -6.92
N SER A 197 -20.66 -9.94 -6.90
CA SER A 197 -19.84 -8.82 -7.34
C SER A 197 -19.38 -8.05 -6.11
N SER A 198 -18.08 -8.04 -5.84
CA SER A 198 -17.48 -7.27 -4.74
C SER A 198 -16.83 -6.00 -5.26
N THR A 199 -16.85 -4.94 -4.46
CA THR A 199 -16.05 -3.74 -4.75
C THR A 199 -14.67 -3.92 -4.13
N ASP A 200 -13.64 -3.95 -4.98
CA ASP A 200 -12.26 -4.21 -4.56
C ASP A 200 -11.41 -2.93 -4.53
N ALA A 201 -11.83 -1.86 -5.20
CA ALA A 201 -11.14 -0.57 -5.15
C ALA A 201 -12.05 0.63 -5.42
N TRP A 202 -11.70 1.76 -4.82
CA TRP A 202 -12.32 3.08 -4.98
C TRP A 202 -11.28 4.10 -5.46
N TYR A 203 -11.49 4.64 -6.65
CA TYR A 203 -10.64 5.63 -7.30
C TYR A 203 -11.07 7.05 -6.95
N LEU A 204 -10.09 7.93 -6.78
CA LEU A 204 -10.32 9.34 -6.48
C LEU A 204 -11.09 10.02 -7.63
N THR A 205 -12.21 10.66 -7.34
CA THR A 205 -13.03 11.43 -8.29
C THR A 205 -12.88 12.94 -8.10
N GLN A 206 -12.60 13.41 -6.87
CA GLN A 206 -12.49 14.85 -6.58
C GLN A 206 -11.46 15.17 -5.50
N ILE A 207 -10.80 16.33 -5.65
CA ILE A 207 -10.04 17.02 -4.59
C ILE A 207 -10.68 18.38 -4.38
N ILE A 208 -11.12 18.68 -3.16
CA ILE A 208 -11.88 19.89 -2.83
C ILE A 208 -11.13 20.69 -1.77
N HIS A 209 -10.81 21.95 -2.08
CA HIS A 209 -10.18 22.86 -1.14
C HIS A 209 -11.15 23.27 0.00
N PRO A 210 -10.68 23.55 1.25
CA PRO A 210 -11.54 23.93 2.39
C PRO A 210 -12.46 25.15 2.16
N ASN A 211 -12.08 26.04 1.26
CA ASN A 211 -12.89 27.20 0.87
C ASN A 211 -13.97 26.87 -0.18
N THR A 212 -14.01 25.64 -0.70
CA THR A 212 -14.94 25.13 -1.73
C THR A 212 -14.92 25.85 -3.09
N GLN A 213 -13.98 26.76 -3.31
CA GLN A 213 -13.88 27.55 -4.56
C GLN A 213 -12.98 26.90 -5.62
N ASP A 214 -12.19 25.89 -5.24
CA ASP A 214 -11.29 25.18 -6.14
C ASP A 214 -11.47 23.67 -5.97
N THR A 215 -11.78 23.00 -7.08
CA THR A 215 -12.02 21.57 -7.14
C THR A 215 -11.29 20.99 -8.35
N ILE A 216 -10.56 19.90 -8.12
CA ILE A 216 -9.97 19.08 -9.17
C ILE A 216 -10.88 17.87 -9.38
N HIS A 217 -11.23 17.58 -10.63
CA HIS A 217 -12.09 16.46 -10.99
C HIS A 217 -11.32 15.40 -11.78
N PHE A 218 -11.61 14.14 -11.51
CA PHE A 218 -11.06 12.97 -12.20
C PHE A 218 -12.21 12.24 -12.89
N GLU A 219 -12.09 12.05 -14.20
CA GLU A 219 -13.06 11.33 -15.03
C GLU A 219 -12.47 9.99 -15.44
N TYR A 220 -13.28 8.94 -15.38
CA TYR A 220 -12.90 7.58 -15.72
C TYR A 220 -13.82 7.01 -16.79
N LYS A 221 -13.33 6.02 -17.54
CA LYS A 221 -14.16 5.14 -18.35
C LYS A 221 -14.09 3.72 -17.80
N ASN A 222 -15.22 3.03 -17.83
CA ASN A 222 -15.28 1.63 -17.44
C ASN A 222 -14.81 0.76 -18.59
N ILE A 223 -13.97 -0.22 -18.30
CA ILE A 223 -13.66 -1.32 -19.19
C ILE A 223 -14.04 -2.64 -18.51
N TYR A 224 -14.45 -3.62 -19.29
CA TYR A 224 -14.84 -4.93 -18.79
C TYR A 224 -13.93 -5.96 -19.42
N TYR A 225 -13.22 -6.72 -18.60
CA TYR A 225 -12.37 -7.81 -19.07
C TYR A 225 -12.45 -9.02 -18.15
N THR A 226 -12.21 -10.19 -18.74
CA THR A 226 -12.03 -11.42 -17.96
C THR A 226 -10.56 -11.56 -17.60
N SER A 227 -10.22 -11.41 -16.32
CA SER A 227 -8.94 -11.86 -15.78
C SER A 227 -9.02 -13.37 -15.61
N GLN A 228 -8.34 -14.12 -16.47
CA GLN A 228 -8.13 -15.54 -16.23
C GLN A 228 -7.06 -15.66 -15.12
N GLN A 229 -7.49 -15.94 -13.89
CA GLN A 229 -6.56 -16.33 -12.83
C GLN A 229 -6.16 -17.78 -13.14
N HIS A 230 -5.10 -17.89 -13.92
CA HIS A 230 -4.54 -19.18 -14.30
C HIS A 230 -3.96 -19.90 -13.08
N TYR A 231 -4.17 -21.22 -12.99
CA TYR A 231 -3.91 -22.11 -11.84
C TYR A 231 -3.40 -21.42 -10.58
N THR A 232 -4.32 -20.91 -9.77
CA THR A 232 -3.96 -20.30 -8.49
C THR A 232 -3.69 -21.35 -7.44
N GLN A 233 -4.24 -22.56 -7.60
CA GLN A 233 -4.17 -23.61 -6.60
C GLN A 233 -4.03 -24.99 -7.25
N SER A 234 -3.07 -25.77 -6.76
CA SER A 234 -3.06 -27.23 -6.94
C SER A 234 -3.53 -27.90 -5.66
N LYS A 235 -4.41 -28.88 -5.79
CA LYS A 235 -4.99 -29.63 -4.69
C LYS A 235 -4.77 -31.12 -4.92
N GLU A 236 -4.20 -31.83 -3.97
CA GLU A 236 -4.03 -33.28 -4.01
C GLU A 236 -4.89 -33.88 -2.92
N ILE A 237 -5.86 -34.72 -3.32
CA ILE A 237 -6.67 -35.51 -2.39
C ILE A 237 -6.18 -36.94 -2.47
N VAL A 238 -5.95 -37.55 -1.32
CA VAL A 238 -5.53 -38.95 -1.29
C VAL A 238 -6.35 -39.75 -0.29
N TYR A 239 -6.65 -40.98 -0.67
CA TYR A 239 -7.46 -41.90 0.11
C TYR A 239 -6.61 -43.04 0.69
N GLU A 240 -6.75 -43.25 2.00
CA GLU A 240 -6.27 -44.43 2.72
C GLU A 240 -7.47 -45.35 3.00
N HIS A 241 -7.49 -46.52 2.38
CA HIS A 241 -8.53 -47.51 2.59
C HIS A 241 -8.25 -48.32 3.85
N MET A 242 -9.26 -48.47 4.72
CA MET A 242 -9.17 -49.32 5.89
C MET A 242 -10.04 -50.56 5.65
N SER A 243 -9.40 -51.73 5.58
CA SER A 243 -10.08 -53.02 5.55
C SER A 243 -9.83 -53.76 6.87
N PRO A 244 -10.84 -54.38 7.50
CA PRO A 244 -10.66 -55.11 8.76
C PRO A 244 -9.63 -56.26 8.71
N ASN A 245 -9.28 -56.77 7.52
CA ASN A 245 -8.53 -58.02 7.37
C ASN A 245 -7.39 -58.00 6.32
N GLN A 246 -6.97 -56.85 5.80
CA GLN A 246 -5.78 -56.74 4.94
C GLN A 246 -4.97 -55.50 5.27
N SER A 247 -3.65 -55.57 5.06
CA SER A 247 -2.72 -54.45 5.21
C SER A 247 -3.22 -53.21 4.46
N ASN A 248 -3.34 -52.08 5.18
CA ASN A 248 -3.75 -50.79 4.62
C ASN A 248 -2.93 -50.47 3.37
N THR A 249 -3.58 -50.34 2.21
CA THR A 249 -2.93 -49.89 0.97
C THR A 249 -3.49 -48.51 0.58
N PRO A 250 -2.67 -47.44 0.55
CA PRO A 250 -3.07 -46.15 0.02
C PRO A 250 -3.05 -46.23 -1.51
N TYR A 251 -4.13 -45.91 -2.24
CA TYR A 251 -4.05 -46.03 -3.71
C TYR A 251 -4.82 -45.04 -4.59
N ASP A 252 -5.58 -44.08 -4.09
CA ASP A 252 -6.19 -43.07 -4.97
C ASP A 252 -5.64 -41.68 -4.68
N ILE A 253 -4.76 -41.19 -5.56
CA ILE A 253 -4.26 -39.81 -5.58
C ILE A 253 -5.01 -39.06 -6.69
N ASN A 254 -5.90 -38.13 -6.33
CA ASN A 254 -6.56 -37.26 -7.28
C ASN A 254 -5.95 -35.86 -7.20
N LEU A 255 -5.18 -35.48 -8.22
CA LEU A 255 -4.75 -34.11 -8.42
C LEU A 255 -5.91 -33.30 -9.03
N ILE A 256 -6.42 -32.34 -8.27
CA ILE A 256 -7.44 -31.38 -8.67
C ILE A 256 -6.75 -30.04 -8.90
N GLU A 257 -7.02 -29.44 -10.05
CA GLU A 257 -6.47 -28.14 -10.40
C GLU A 257 -7.60 -27.12 -10.52
N ASN A 258 -7.51 -26.08 -9.69
CA ASN A 258 -8.49 -25.01 -9.68
C ASN A 258 -7.95 -23.82 -10.46
N SER A 259 -8.72 -23.39 -11.46
CA SER A 259 -8.53 -22.13 -12.16
C SER A 259 -9.76 -21.26 -11.93
N PHE A 260 -9.54 -19.99 -11.61
CA PHE A 260 -10.63 -19.04 -11.40
C PHE A 260 -10.66 -18.05 -12.56
N ASN A 261 -11.84 -17.76 -13.08
CA ASN A 261 -12.00 -16.68 -14.04
C ASN A 261 -12.77 -15.56 -13.33
N ASN A 262 -12.17 -14.38 -13.29
CA ASN A 262 -12.78 -13.20 -12.70
C ASN A 262 -13.19 -12.26 -13.82
N GLU A 263 -14.44 -11.82 -13.84
CA GLU A 263 -14.86 -10.69 -14.65
C GLU A 263 -14.60 -9.42 -13.85
N ILE A 264 -13.77 -8.53 -14.40
CA ILE A 264 -13.35 -7.29 -13.75
C ILE A 264 -13.95 -6.12 -14.53
N ALA A 265 -14.68 -5.27 -13.82
CA ALA A 265 -15.08 -3.94 -14.26
C ALA A 265 -14.05 -2.94 -13.72
N ASP A 266 -13.12 -2.51 -14.57
CA ASP A 266 -11.96 -1.69 -14.22
C ASP A 266 -12.17 -0.23 -14.67
N TYR A 267 -11.49 0.71 -14.04
CA TYR A 267 -11.67 2.15 -14.22
C TYR A 267 -10.40 2.77 -14.78
N LEU A 268 -10.44 3.17 -16.05
CA LEU A 268 -9.34 3.87 -16.70
C LEU A 268 -9.53 5.37 -16.58
N LEU A 269 -8.58 6.07 -15.95
CA LEU A 269 -8.59 7.53 -15.85
C LEU A 269 -8.47 8.13 -17.25
N THR A 270 -9.50 8.86 -17.72
CA THR A 270 -9.53 9.48 -19.05
C THR A 270 -9.22 10.96 -19.02
N LYS A 271 -9.52 11.64 -17.90
CA LYS A 271 -9.31 13.08 -17.78
C LYS A 271 -9.11 13.54 -16.34
N ILE A 272 -8.24 14.52 -16.14
CA ILE A 272 -8.17 15.34 -14.92
C ILE A 272 -8.51 16.78 -15.32
N ARG A 273 -9.47 17.41 -14.66
CA ARG A 273 -9.85 18.82 -14.88
C ARG A 273 -9.56 19.64 -13.64
N PHE A 274 -8.97 20.81 -13.83
CA PHE A 274 -8.69 21.77 -12.77
C PHE A 274 -8.84 23.19 -13.33
N LYS A 275 -8.87 24.22 -12.47
CA LYS A 275 -9.15 25.61 -12.88
C LYS A 275 -8.26 26.12 -14.02
N ALA A 276 -7.00 25.67 -14.08
CA ALA A 276 -6.03 26.10 -15.08
C ALA A 276 -5.99 25.23 -16.36
N GLY A 277 -6.73 24.13 -16.46
CA GLY A 277 -6.70 23.29 -17.67
C GLY A 277 -7.14 21.86 -17.44
N GLU A 278 -6.66 20.96 -18.30
CA GLU A 278 -6.97 19.54 -18.21
C GLU A 278 -5.80 18.66 -18.62
N VAL A 279 -5.77 17.42 -18.11
CA VAL A 279 -4.90 16.35 -18.58
C VAL A 279 -5.80 15.28 -19.19
N ILE A 280 -5.51 14.85 -20.42
CA ILE A 280 -6.27 13.84 -21.17
C ILE A 280 -5.42 12.58 -21.32
N PHE A 281 -6.02 11.43 -21.08
CA PHE A 281 -5.42 10.11 -21.24
C PHE A 281 -6.12 9.38 -22.39
N ASN A 282 -5.38 9.13 -23.48
CA ASN A 282 -5.93 8.49 -24.67
C ASN A 282 -5.57 7.01 -24.70
N TYR A 283 -6.59 6.17 -24.84
CA TYR A 283 -6.46 4.72 -24.85
C TYR A 283 -6.77 4.14 -26.23
N VAL A 284 -6.13 3.01 -26.56
CA VAL A 284 -6.36 2.25 -27.80
C VAL A 284 -6.72 0.81 -27.47
N GLU A 285 -7.75 0.29 -28.14
CA GLU A 285 -8.32 -1.05 -27.97
C GLU A 285 -7.65 -2.08 -28.90
N ASP A 286 -6.32 -2.22 -28.81
CA ASP A 286 -5.51 -3.08 -29.69
C ASP A 286 -4.64 -4.11 -28.91
N ARG A 287 -4.98 -4.35 -27.62
CA ARG A 287 -4.30 -5.36 -26.79
C ARG A 287 -4.55 -6.75 -27.34
N ILE A 288 -3.49 -7.52 -27.58
CA ILE A 288 -3.58 -8.90 -28.06
C ILE A 288 -3.15 -9.95 -27.02
N ASP A 289 -2.78 -9.53 -25.82
CA ASP A 289 -2.49 -10.39 -24.66
C ASP A 289 -3.64 -10.48 -23.65
N SER A 290 -4.72 -9.73 -23.85
CA SER A 290 -5.93 -9.76 -23.03
C SER A 290 -7.14 -9.36 -23.88
N ASN A 291 -8.32 -9.93 -23.59
CA ASN A 291 -9.58 -9.43 -24.12
C ASN A 291 -10.06 -8.23 -23.29
N GLY A 292 -10.58 -7.17 -23.92
CA GLY A 292 -11.27 -6.07 -23.23
C GLY A 292 -10.38 -5.13 -22.40
N LYS A 293 -9.05 -5.22 -22.54
CA LYS A 293 -8.10 -4.25 -21.96
C LYS A 293 -7.61 -3.29 -23.02
N ASP A 294 -7.34 -2.06 -22.60
CA ASP A 294 -6.79 -1.03 -23.47
C ASP A 294 -5.35 -0.70 -23.06
N ARG A 295 -4.56 -0.19 -24.01
CA ARG A 295 -3.27 0.43 -23.70
C ARG A 295 -3.39 1.95 -23.71
N LEU A 296 -2.71 2.62 -22.78
CA LEU A 296 -2.55 4.07 -22.80
C LEU A 296 -1.59 4.44 -23.93
N ALA A 297 -2.05 5.18 -24.92
CA ALA A 297 -1.27 5.59 -26.08
C ALA A 297 -0.65 6.98 -25.92
N SER A 298 -1.34 7.91 -25.25
CA SER A 298 -0.78 9.23 -24.97
C SER A 298 -1.41 9.91 -23.75
N ILE A 299 -0.64 10.85 -23.18
CA ILE A 299 -1.07 11.79 -22.15
C ILE A 299 -0.89 13.20 -22.71
N ILE A 300 -1.94 14.01 -22.67
CA ILE A 300 -1.94 15.37 -23.21
C ILE A 300 -2.31 16.34 -22.11
N CYS A 301 -1.38 17.20 -21.72
CA CYS A 301 -1.66 18.32 -20.83
C CYS A 301 -2.12 19.51 -21.69
N LYS A 302 -3.29 20.07 -21.40
CA LYS A 302 -3.84 21.26 -22.04
C LYS A 302 -4.03 22.39 -21.05
N ASN A 303 -3.81 23.60 -21.55
CA ASN A 303 -4.16 24.81 -20.81
C ASN A 303 -5.67 25.10 -20.92
N LYS A 304 -6.19 26.06 -20.13
CA LYS A 304 -7.61 26.47 -20.17
C LYS A 304 -8.13 26.93 -21.54
N ASN A 305 -7.23 27.32 -22.45
CA ASN A 305 -7.60 27.74 -23.81
C ASN A 305 -7.70 26.54 -24.77
N GLY A 306 -7.41 25.33 -24.30
CA GLY A 306 -7.42 24.09 -25.08
C GLY A 306 -6.12 23.82 -25.85
N GLU A 307 -5.09 24.63 -25.66
CA GLU A 307 -3.79 24.45 -26.32
C GLU A 307 -2.97 23.38 -25.59
N ASN A 308 -2.31 22.50 -26.33
CA ASN A 308 -1.42 21.50 -25.77
C ASN A 308 -0.22 22.20 -25.11
N VAL A 309 0.05 21.93 -23.84
CA VAL A 309 1.24 22.41 -23.13
C VAL A 309 2.36 21.39 -23.28
N GLN A 310 2.02 20.10 -23.16
CA GLN A 310 2.95 18.99 -23.28
C GLN A 310 2.19 17.74 -23.72
N VAL A 311 2.82 16.94 -24.58
CA VAL A 311 2.30 15.65 -25.03
C VAL A 311 3.33 14.58 -24.72
N ALA A 312 2.91 13.50 -24.07
CA ALA A 312 3.69 12.28 -23.89
C ALA A 312 3.05 11.16 -24.71
N GLU A 313 3.77 10.62 -25.69
CA GLU A 313 3.35 9.47 -26.49
C GLU A 313 4.05 8.20 -25.99
N LEU A 314 3.31 7.11 -25.85
CA LEU A 314 3.80 5.85 -25.33
C LEU A 314 3.94 4.83 -26.48
N ASP A 315 5.16 4.40 -26.74
CA ASP A 315 5.44 3.29 -27.65
C ASP A 315 5.31 1.97 -26.88
N ASN A 316 4.08 1.47 -26.80
CA ASN A 316 3.72 0.26 -26.06
C ASN A 316 2.88 -0.73 -26.89
N ASN A 317 3.14 -0.84 -28.19
CA ASN A 317 2.44 -1.76 -29.09
C ASN A 317 3.18 -3.10 -29.31
N LYS A 318 4.26 -3.35 -28.56
CA LYS A 318 5.02 -4.61 -28.60
C LYS A 318 4.73 -5.48 -27.38
N TYR A 319 5.12 -6.75 -27.49
CA TYR A 319 4.85 -7.77 -26.49
C TYR A 319 6.10 -8.57 -26.18
N PHE A 320 6.27 -8.90 -24.91
CA PHE A 320 7.11 -10.00 -24.48
C PHE A 320 6.41 -11.32 -24.85
N ASN A 321 7.12 -12.22 -25.52
CA ASN A 321 6.59 -13.52 -25.94
C ASN A 321 7.13 -14.63 -25.04
N ALA A 322 6.27 -15.57 -24.67
CA ALA A 322 6.66 -16.75 -23.91
C ALA A 322 7.40 -17.78 -24.80
N ASN A 323 8.20 -18.63 -24.16
CA ASN A 323 8.79 -19.79 -24.84
C ASN A 323 7.68 -20.80 -25.21
N PHE A 324 7.67 -21.23 -26.47
CA PHE A 324 6.50 -21.79 -27.16
C PHE A 324 6.18 -23.23 -26.70
N ASP A 325 4.90 -23.53 -26.50
CA ASP A 325 4.35 -24.89 -26.57
C ASP A 325 3.43 -24.97 -27.80
N LEU A 326 3.79 -25.80 -28.78
CA LEU A 326 3.23 -25.83 -30.15
C LEU A 326 1.75 -26.24 -30.25
N PHE A 327 1.04 -26.43 -29.14
CA PHE A 327 -0.28 -27.08 -29.10
C PHE A 327 -1.42 -26.22 -28.52
N ASN A 328 -1.17 -24.98 -28.09
CA ASN A 328 -2.23 -24.10 -27.57
C ASN A 328 -2.61 -23.01 -28.58
N SER A 329 -3.86 -23.02 -29.02
CA SER A 329 -4.41 -22.07 -29.98
C SER A 329 -4.70 -20.68 -29.41
N ASP A 330 -4.63 -20.49 -28.07
CA ASP A 330 -4.88 -19.19 -27.44
C ASP A 330 -3.58 -18.38 -27.29
N ASN A 331 -3.29 -17.56 -28.30
CA ASN A 331 -2.08 -16.72 -28.45
C ASN A 331 -1.89 -15.70 -27.29
N LYS A 332 -2.92 -15.46 -26.46
CA LYS A 332 -2.92 -14.38 -25.44
C LYS A 332 -2.05 -14.71 -24.23
N VAL A 333 -2.11 -15.95 -23.74
CA VAL A 333 -1.37 -16.38 -22.54
C VAL A 333 0.15 -16.35 -22.73
N ASN A 334 0.59 -16.30 -23.99
CA ASN A 334 1.98 -16.25 -24.38
C ASN A 334 2.51 -14.82 -24.55
N LYS A 335 1.67 -13.78 -24.34
CA LYS A 335 2.04 -12.39 -24.60
C LYS A 335 1.88 -11.54 -23.34
N ARG A 336 2.72 -10.52 -23.20
CA ARG A 336 2.61 -9.50 -22.14
C ARG A 336 3.03 -8.14 -22.71
N LEU A 337 2.18 -7.11 -22.58
CA LEU A 337 2.46 -5.78 -23.13
C LEU A 337 3.81 -5.21 -22.65
N LYS A 338 4.57 -4.64 -23.58
CA LYS A 338 5.89 -4.03 -23.35
C LYS A 338 5.82 -2.54 -23.65
N LEU A 339 6.39 -1.70 -22.76
CA LEU A 339 6.66 -0.29 -23.03
C LEU A 339 8.12 -0.15 -23.49
N GLU A 340 8.35 0.45 -24.64
CA GLU A 340 9.71 0.64 -25.17
C GLU A 340 10.19 2.07 -25.02
N ARG A 341 9.29 3.04 -25.19
CA ARG A 341 9.66 4.45 -25.17
C ARG A 341 8.50 5.34 -24.71
N ILE A 342 8.84 6.45 -24.04
CA ILE A 342 7.94 7.59 -23.84
C ILE A 342 8.55 8.79 -24.54
N LEU A 343 7.84 9.35 -25.52
CA LEU A 343 8.28 10.48 -26.33
C LEU A 343 7.56 11.76 -25.88
N PHE A 344 8.31 12.78 -25.48
CA PHE A 344 7.75 14.10 -25.15
C PHE A 344 7.83 15.04 -26.34
N LYS A 345 6.70 15.70 -26.63
CA LYS A 345 6.57 16.76 -27.63
C LYS A 345 6.07 18.03 -26.95
N ASN A 346 6.76 19.14 -27.20
CA ASN A 346 6.31 20.48 -26.83
C ASN A 346 5.90 21.24 -28.10
N ASN A 347 5.02 22.23 -27.98
CA ASN A 347 4.57 23.03 -29.14
C ASN A 347 5.69 23.86 -29.81
N THR A 348 6.87 23.95 -29.19
CA THR A 348 7.94 24.86 -29.61
C THR A 348 9.24 24.18 -30.04
N ASP A 349 9.42 22.88 -29.81
CA ASP A 349 10.70 22.19 -30.07
C ASP A 349 10.60 21.16 -31.19
N THR A 350 11.53 21.26 -32.15
CA THR A 350 11.83 20.23 -33.15
C THR A 350 12.71 19.11 -32.57
N GLN A 351 13.29 19.29 -31.37
CA GLN A 351 13.98 18.23 -30.63
C GLN A 351 13.00 17.48 -29.73
N SER A 352 12.74 16.23 -30.09
CA SER A 352 11.94 15.30 -29.30
C SER A 352 12.82 14.59 -28.28
N ASN A 353 12.44 14.69 -27.01
CA ASN A 353 13.14 14.10 -25.87
C ASN A 353 12.39 12.83 -25.42
N SER A 354 13.10 11.74 -25.11
CA SER A 354 12.44 10.46 -24.79
C SER A 354 13.09 9.68 -23.66
N TYR A 355 12.28 8.92 -22.93
CA TYR A 355 12.75 7.77 -22.16
C TYR A 355 12.74 6.53 -23.04
N GLU A 356 13.81 5.72 -23.03
CA GLU A 356 13.82 4.40 -23.66
C GLU A 356 14.13 3.30 -22.65
N PHE A 357 13.47 2.14 -22.78
CA PHE A 357 13.53 1.06 -21.80
C PHE A 357 14.07 -0.24 -22.42
N GLY A 358 15.09 -0.82 -21.79
CA GLY A 358 15.60 -2.15 -22.11
C GLY A 358 15.38 -3.14 -20.97
N TYR A 359 15.11 -4.38 -21.31
CA TYR A 359 14.71 -5.44 -20.38
C TYR A 359 15.58 -6.67 -20.58
N ASN A 360 15.69 -7.48 -19.53
CA ASN A 360 16.30 -8.80 -19.61
C ASN A 360 15.60 -9.67 -20.67
N GLU A 361 16.36 -10.42 -21.46
CA GLU A 361 15.83 -11.17 -22.61
C GLU A 361 15.44 -12.63 -22.30
N ILE A 362 15.57 -13.08 -21.05
CA ILE A 362 15.11 -14.42 -20.66
C ILE A 362 13.60 -14.50 -20.88
N LEU A 363 13.18 -15.51 -21.65
CA LEU A 363 11.78 -15.72 -21.97
C LEU A 363 11.01 -16.19 -20.73
N LEU A 364 9.95 -15.47 -20.37
CA LEU A 364 8.99 -15.97 -19.38
C LEU A 364 8.23 -17.18 -19.94
N PRO A 365 7.73 -18.07 -19.06
CA PRO A 365 6.78 -19.08 -19.47
C PRO A 365 5.41 -18.43 -19.77
N PRO A 366 4.45 -19.18 -20.35
CA PRO A 366 3.06 -18.73 -20.45
C PRO A 366 2.51 -18.27 -19.09
N VAL A 367 1.58 -17.31 -19.06
CA VAL A 367 1.03 -16.76 -17.79
C VAL A 367 0.34 -17.81 -16.91
N ASN A 368 -0.02 -18.97 -17.48
CA ASN A 368 -0.63 -20.09 -16.80
C ASN A 368 0.34 -21.21 -16.41
N SER A 369 1.65 -20.99 -16.52
CA SER A 369 2.65 -21.98 -16.16
C SER A 369 2.75 -22.18 -14.65
N LYS A 370 3.04 -23.42 -14.25
CA LYS A 370 3.33 -23.82 -12.86
C LYS A 370 4.82 -23.70 -12.50
N SER A 371 5.66 -23.29 -13.46
CA SER A 371 7.09 -22.98 -13.29
C SER A 371 7.29 -21.74 -12.42
N THR A 372 6.86 -21.80 -11.17
CA THR A 372 6.95 -20.69 -10.24
C THR A 372 7.48 -21.15 -8.89
N ASP A 373 8.10 -20.24 -8.14
CA ASP A 373 8.48 -20.45 -6.75
C ASP A 373 7.29 -20.20 -5.80
N LEU A 374 7.51 -20.32 -4.48
CA LEU A 374 6.45 -20.09 -3.48
C LEU A 374 5.88 -18.66 -3.47
N TRP A 375 6.57 -17.69 -4.06
CA TRP A 375 6.19 -16.27 -4.10
C TRP A 375 5.62 -15.83 -5.46
N GLY A 376 5.37 -16.77 -6.38
CA GLY A 376 4.78 -16.46 -7.67
C GLY A 376 5.81 -16.02 -8.73
N TYR A 377 7.11 -16.03 -8.44
CA TYR A 377 8.14 -15.68 -9.42
C TYR A 377 8.51 -16.86 -10.32
N PHE A 378 8.97 -16.58 -11.54
CA PHE A 378 9.44 -17.61 -12.47
C PHE A 378 10.73 -18.25 -11.96
N ASN A 379 10.73 -19.58 -11.83
CA ASN A 379 11.87 -20.32 -11.28
C ASN A 379 12.58 -21.26 -12.27
N GLY A 380 12.11 -21.33 -13.53
CA GLY A 380 12.71 -22.17 -14.56
C GLY A 380 12.48 -23.68 -14.40
N LYS A 381 11.64 -24.12 -13.46
CA LYS A 381 11.40 -25.55 -13.18
C LYS A 381 10.19 -26.08 -13.96
N SER A 382 10.28 -27.31 -14.47
CA SER A 382 9.16 -27.97 -15.18
C SER A 382 8.19 -28.61 -14.20
N ASN A 383 7.41 -27.78 -13.51
CA ASN A 383 6.43 -28.23 -12.52
C ASN A 383 5.12 -28.67 -13.20
N THR A 384 4.60 -29.83 -12.80
CA THR A 384 3.28 -30.32 -13.23
C THR A 384 2.16 -29.98 -12.25
N SER A 385 2.51 -29.57 -11.03
CA SER A 385 1.62 -29.14 -9.93
C SER A 385 2.29 -27.98 -9.19
N LEU A 386 1.54 -27.21 -8.40
CA LEU A 386 2.09 -26.25 -7.44
C LEU A 386 2.47 -26.92 -6.10
N ILE A 387 2.10 -28.18 -5.88
CA ILE A 387 2.31 -28.90 -4.62
C ILE A 387 3.79 -29.31 -4.50
N PRO A 388 4.52 -28.77 -3.52
CA PRO A 388 5.93 -29.11 -3.31
C PRO A 388 6.07 -30.57 -2.88
N ARG A 389 7.27 -31.14 -3.08
CA ARG A 389 7.58 -32.48 -2.61
C ARG A 389 7.62 -32.53 -1.08
N ILE A 390 6.71 -33.28 -0.47
CA ILE A 390 6.52 -33.42 0.97
C ILE A 390 6.66 -34.89 1.36
N THR A 391 7.52 -35.20 2.32
CA THR A 391 7.73 -36.56 2.82
C THR A 391 7.29 -36.66 4.28
N ILE A 392 6.30 -37.52 4.56
CA ILE A 392 5.89 -37.86 5.92
C ILE A 392 6.77 -39.01 6.40
N LYS A 393 7.83 -38.70 7.16
CA LYS A 393 8.88 -39.67 7.54
C LYS A 393 8.34 -40.90 8.27
N ASP A 394 7.38 -40.71 9.16
CA ASP A 394 6.84 -41.80 10.00
C ASP A 394 5.99 -42.81 9.20
N LYS A 395 5.52 -42.42 8.00
CA LYS A 395 4.78 -43.30 7.08
C LYS A 395 5.61 -43.72 5.86
N GLY A 396 6.75 -43.08 5.60
CA GLY A 396 7.55 -43.30 4.40
C GLY A 396 6.86 -42.88 3.09
N ILE A 397 5.84 -42.02 3.15
CA ILE A 397 5.04 -41.61 1.99
C ILE A 397 5.45 -40.19 1.56
N THR A 398 5.61 -40.00 0.24
CA THR A 398 5.92 -38.71 -0.39
C THR A 398 4.74 -38.25 -1.26
N TYR A 399 4.36 -36.97 -1.13
CA TYR A 399 3.32 -36.29 -1.92
C TYR A 399 3.92 -35.12 -2.69
N GLY A 400 3.26 -34.73 -3.78
CA GLY A 400 3.75 -33.67 -4.65
C GLY A 400 5.11 -33.98 -5.29
N ASN A 401 5.47 -33.16 -6.27
CA ASN A 401 6.78 -33.26 -6.94
C ASN A 401 7.25 -31.91 -7.51
N ALA A 402 6.60 -30.80 -7.12
CA ALA A 402 6.97 -29.49 -7.63
C ALA A 402 8.26 -29.01 -6.97
N ASP A 403 9.20 -28.56 -7.78
CA ASP A 403 10.36 -27.80 -7.32
C ASP A 403 9.97 -26.32 -7.29
N ARG A 404 9.75 -25.82 -6.07
CA ARG A 404 9.32 -24.45 -5.77
C ARG A 404 10.47 -23.57 -5.30
N THR A 405 11.72 -24.02 -5.48
CA THR A 405 12.91 -23.24 -5.11
C THR A 405 13.02 -21.97 -5.95
N ALA A 406 13.47 -20.87 -5.33
CA ALA A 406 13.69 -19.61 -6.02
C ALA A 406 14.94 -19.70 -6.91
N ASN A 407 14.90 -19.06 -8.08
CA ASN A 407 16.01 -19.05 -9.04
C ASN A 407 16.31 -17.64 -9.55
N GLU A 408 17.43 -17.05 -9.13
CA GLU A 408 17.76 -15.66 -9.45
C GLU A 408 17.78 -15.36 -10.95
N THR A 409 18.38 -16.25 -11.76
CA THR A 409 18.47 -16.05 -13.21
C THR A 409 17.08 -16.00 -13.85
N HIS A 410 16.20 -16.93 -13.52
CA HIS A 410 14.85 -16.98 -14.11
C HIS A 410 13.93 -15.88 -13.55
N MET A 411 14.14 -15.45 -12.30
CA MET A 411 13.41 -14.30 -11.74
C MET A 411 13.68 -13.00 -12.51
N LYS A 412 14.85 -12.87 -13.13
CA LYS A 412 15.22 -11.69 -13.94
C LYS A 412 14.49 -11.60 -15.26
N ALA A 413 13.77 -12.63 -15.70
CA ALA A 413 13.07 -12.64 -16.98
C ALA A 413 12.19 -11.39 -17.21
N PHE A 414 12.50 -10.65 -18.29
CA PHE A 414 11.87 -9.38 -18.69
C PHE A 414 11.89 -8.25 -17.63
N ILE A 415 12.73 -8.31 -16.59
CA ILE A 415 12.92 -7.18 -15.66
C ILE A 415 13.59 -6.00 -16.38
N LEU A 416 13.32 -4.77 -15.95
CA LEU A 416 13.91 -3.55 -16.51
C LEU A 416 15.40 -3.45 -16.14
N GLU A 417 16.30 -3.54 -17.12
CA GLU A 417 17.76 -3.48 -16.91
C GLU A 417 18.40 -2.22 -17.51
N LYS A 418 17.67 -1.46 -18.33
CA LYS A 418 18.20 -0.25 -18.97
C LYS A 418 17.16 0.84 -19.05
N ILE A 419 17.57 2.07 -18.71
CA ILE A 419 16.82 3.29 -18.93
C ILE A 419 17.73 4.28 -19.64
N ILE A 420 17.34 4.75 -20.83
CA ILE A 420 17.93 5.93 -21.46
C ILE A 420 17.04 7.12 -21.12
N TYR A 421 17.63 8.16 -20.55
CA TYR A 421 16.95 9.36 -20.11
C TYR A 421 16.87 10.38 -21.25
N PRO A 422 15.91 11.33 -21.20
CA PRO A 422 15.80 12.37 -22.20
C PRO A 422 17.01 13.33 -22.24
N THR A 423 17.89 13.29 -21.23
CA THR A 423 19.19 13.98 -21.18
C THR A 423 20.29 13.33 -22.04
N ASN A 424 20.03 12.19 -22.66
CA ASN A 424 21.04 11.23 -23.15
C ASN A 424 21.84 10.52 -22.03
N GLY A 425 21.51 10.72 -20.75
CA GLY A 425 22.05 9.86 -19.71
C GLY A 425 21.51 8.43 -19.85
N MET A 426 22.20 7.43 -19.30
CA MET A 426 21.72 6.05 -19.24
C MET A 426 21.99 5.42 -17.88
N ALA A 427 21.04 4.64 -17.39
CA ALA A 427 21.23 3.73 -16.27
C ALA A 427 21.17 2.29 -16.77
N LEU A 428 22.18 1.48 -16.42
CA LEU A 428 22.10 0.03 -16.44
C LEU A 428 21.85 -0.46 -15.01
N ILE A 429 20.93 -1.38 -14.83
CA ILE A 429 20.45 -1.82 -13.51
C ILE A 429 20.60 -3.32 -13.42
N ASP A 430 21.40 -3.77 -12.45
CA ASP A 430 21.59 -5.17 -12.12
C ASP A 430 20.82 -5.49 -10.82
N TYR A 431 20.23 -6.67 -10.77
CA TYR A 431 19.42 -7.13 -9.63
C TYR A 431 20.01 -8.37 -8.97
N SER A 432 19.66 -8.58 -7.70
CA SER A 432 19.98 -9.80 -6.94
C SER A 432 18.77 -10.29 -6.13
N CYS A 433 18.69 -11.60 -5.93
CA CYS A 433 17.59 -12.29 -5.26
C CYS A 433 17.56 -12.04 -3.74
N HIS A 434 16.38 -11.90 -3.13
CA HIS A 434 16.21 -11.85 -1.66
C HIS A 434 16.83 -13.08 -1.00
N LYS A 435 17.38 -12.86 0.20
CA LYS A 435 18.14 -13.88 0.93
C LYS A 435 17.62 -13.97 2.35
N VAL A 436 17.57 -15.18 2.90
CA VAL A 436 17.19 -15.45 4.29
C VAL A 436 18.14 -16.47 4.92
N HIS A 437 18.31 -16.41 6.23
CA HIS A 437 19.01 -17.46 6.98
C HIS A 437 18.13 -18.71 7.11
N SER A 438 18.74 -19.89 7.03
CA SER A 438 18.06 -21.16 7.31
C SER A 438 17.72 -21.29 8.80
N SER A 439 16.55 -21.86 9.11
CA SER A 439 16.09 -22.06 10.49
C SER A 439 16.97 -22.98 11.32
N HIS A 440 17.68 -23.91 10.68
CA HIS A 440 18.46 -24.95 11.35
C HIS A 440 19.90 -24.53 11.59
N SER A 441 20.38 -23.50 10.88
CA SER A 441 21.71 -22.93 11.12
C SER A 441 21.80 -21.52 10.53
N LYS A 442 22.31 -20.56 11.34
CA LYS A 442 22.68 -19.21 10.89
C LYS A 442 23.83 -19.18 9.85
N ALA A 443 24.34 -20.34 9.43
CA ALA A 443 25.43 -20.46 8.45
C ALA A 443 24.95 -20.64 7.00
N TYR A 444 23.67 -20.95 6.76
CA TYR A 444 23.13 -21.15 5.40
C TYR A 444 22.22 -20.00 5.00
N ILE A 445 22.55 -19.34 3.88
CA ILE A 445 21.76 -18.27 3.28
C ILE A 445 21.09 -18.83 2.01
N THR A 446 19.77 -18.83 1.98
CA THR A 446 18.98 -19.33 0.85
C THR A 446 18.32 -18.19 0.09
N ASN A 447 18.26 -18.32 -1.23
CA ASN A 447 17.54 -17.41 -2.11
C ASN A 447 16.02 -17.59 -1.95
N VAL A 448 15.28 -16.49 -1.84
CA VAL A 448 13.81 -16.46 -1.76
C VAL A 448 13.22 -15.52 -2.81
N GLY A 449 11.91 -15.59 -3.01
CA GLY A 449 11.22 -14.82 -4.05
C GLY A 449 11.53 -13.32 -4.01
N GLY A 450 11.63 -12.74 -5.20
CA GLY A 450 11.81 -11.30 -5.42
C GLY A 450 13.25 -10.87 -5.70
N LEU A 451 13.36 -9.69 -6.31
CA LEU A 451 14.61 -9.08 -6.78
C LEU A 451 14.73 -7.66 -6.22
N ARG A 452 15.95 -7.28 -5.86
CA ARG A 452 16.31 -5.90 -5.49
C ARG A 452 17.54 -5.45 -6.29
N VAL A 453 17.67 -4.15 -6.50
CA VAL A 453 18.82 -3.58 -7.20
C VAL A 453 20.09 -3.95 -6.45
N SER A 454 21.09 -4.51 -7.11
CA SER A 454 22.41 -4.79 -6.53
C SER A 454 23.48 -3.83 -7.02
N GLU A 455 23.34 -3.34 -8.24
CA GLU A 455 24.26 -2.39 -8.83
C GLU A 455 23.54 -1.54 -9.88
N MET A 456 23.94 -0.27 -10.00
CA MET A 456 23.60 0.57 -11.13
C MET A 456 24.86 1.17 -11.74
N ARG A 457 24.96 1.13 -13.07
CA ARG A 457 25.97 1.88 -13.83
C ARG A 457 25.31 3.08 -14.48
N LEU A 458 25.75 4.27 -14.09
CA LEU A 458 25.16 5.54 -14.47
C LEU A 458 26.09 6.27 -15.43
N TYR A 459 25.68 6.36 -16.69
CA TYR A 459 26.37 7.04 -17.79
C TYR A 459 25.77 8.44 -17.94
N PRO A 460 26.57 9.52 -17.82
CA PRO A 460 26.10 10.88 -18.10
C PRO A 460 25.67 11.07 -19.56
N ASP A 461 26.32 10.35 -20.48
CA ASP A 461 25.99 10.30 -21.91
C ASP A 461 26.12 8.85 -22.42
N TYR A 462 25.03 8.27 -22.92
CA TYR A 462 24.99 6.90 -23.43
C TYR A 462 25.82 6.70 -24.71
N GLN A 463 26.18 7.78 -25.41
CA GLN A 463 27.10 7.71 -26.55
C GLN A 463 28.56 7.55 -26.10
N ASN A 464 28.89 7.98 -24.88
CA ASN A 464 30.22 7.80 -24.28
C ASN A 464 30.20 6.70 -23.21
N MET A 465 30.32 5.45 -23.65
CA MET A 465 30.34 4.28 -22.78
C MET A 465 31.61 4.14 -21.90
N SER A 466 32.57 5.06 -22.02
CA SER A 466 33.82 5.05 -21.24
C SER A 466 33.76 5.87 -19.95
N ASP A 467 32.72 6.69 -19.77
CA ASP A 467 32.52 7.53 -18.59
C ASP A 467 31.22 7.14 -17.87
N TYR A 468 31.35 6.61 -16.66
CA TYR A 468 30.23 6.23 -15.81
C TYR A 468 30.62 6.19 -14.34
N THR A 469 29.60 6.22 -13.48
CA THR A 469 29.75 5.93 -12.05
C THR A 469 29.00 4.65 -11.72
N ILE A 470 29.46 3.96 -10.67
CA ILE A 470 28.82 2.74 -10.18
C ILE A 470 28.17 3.07 -8.85
N LYS A 471 26.89 2.72 -8.68
CA LYS A 471 26.23 2.71 -7.38
C LYS A 471 25.98 1.26 -6.98
N LYS A 472 26.63 0.81 -5.92
CA LYS A 472 26.52 -0.55 -5.40
C LYS A 472 25.58 -0.60 -4.20
N PHE A 473 24.71 -1.61 -4.15
CA PHE A 473 23.77 -1.84 -3.06
C PHE A 473 24.12 -3.14 -2.33
N GLU A 474 24.36 -3.05 -1.04
CA GLU A 474 24.67 -4.19 -0.17
C GLU A 474 23.62 -4.29 0.94
N TYR A 475 23.12 -5.50 1.16
CA TYR A 475 22.02 -5.78 2.07
C TYR A 475 22.50 -6.67 3.20
N SER A 476 22.32 -6.22 4.45
CA SER A 476 22.71 -6.95 5.66
C SER A 476 21.54 -7.67 6.30
N TYR A 477 21.87 -8.67 7.12
CA TYR A 477 20.94 -9.62 7.74
C TYR A 477 21.46 -10.00 9.13
N ASN A 478 21.61 -9.04 10.06
CA ASN A 478 22.20 -9.33 11.38
C ASN A 478 21.13 -9.82 12.38
N GLY A 479 21.45 -10.92 13.08
CA GLY A 479 20.88 -11.28 14.38
C GLY A 479 19.49 -11.91 14.42
N VAL A 480 18.51 -11.33 13.71
CA VAL A 480 17.08 -11.72 13.68
C VAL A 480 16.51 -11.65 12.25
N ALA A 481 17.18 -10.91 11.35
CA ALA A 481 16.78 -10.68 9.97
C ALA A 481 17.01 -11.92 9.09
N GLY A 482 16.08 -12.86 9.19
CA GLY A 482 15.93 -14.01 8.30
C GLY A 482 14.48 -14.45 8.31
N ILE A 483 13.55 -13.50 8.45
CA ILE A 483 12.12 -13.77 8.64
C ILE A 483 11.52 -14.02 7.27
N GLY A 484 11.95 -15.15 6.70
CA GLY A 484 11.09 -15.94 5.87
C GLY A 484 9.89 -16.27 6.72
N MET A 485 8.73 -15.88 6.20
CA MET A 485 7.40 -16.36 6.54
C MET A 485 7.44 -17.71 7.24
N ASN A 486 6.46 -17.99 8.07
CA ASN A 486 6.07 -19.37 8.33
C ASN A 486 5.75 -20.00 6.95
N ILE A 487 6.72 -20.66 6.30
CA ILE A 487 6.49 -21.27 4.98
C ILE A 487 5.44 -22.38 5.12
N SER A 488 5.23 -22.89 6.32
CA SER A 488 4.09 -23.74 6.66
C SER A 488 2.71 -23.05 6.55
N HIS A 489 2.63 -21.71 6.53
CA HIS A 489 1.41 -20.96 6.13
C HIS A 489 1.45 -20.52 4.66
N VAL A 490 2.63 -20.54 4.03
CA VAL A 490 2.85 -19.97 2.70
C VAL A 490 2.91 -21.08 1.67
N GLY A 491 1.74 -21.33 1.11
CA GLY A 491 1.59 -22.19 -0.07
C GLY A 491 1.37 -23.65 0.27
N ALA A 492 1.06 -23.98 1.52
CA ALA A 492 0.36 -25.23 1.81
C ALA A 492 -0.62 -25.07 2.98
N GLU A 493 -1.88 -24.70 2.70
CA GLU A 493 -2.92 -25.04 3.66
C GLU A 493 -3.07 -26.57 3.67
N PHE A 494 -2.49 -27.17 4.71
CA PHE A 494 -2.73 -28.55 5.09
C PHE A 494 -4.09 -28.64 5.78
N ASN A 495 -5.16 -28.67 4.98
CA ASN A 495 -6.48 -28.94 5.51
C ASN A 495 -6.65 -30.46 5.67
N PHE A 496 -6.48 -30.95 6.89
CA PHE A 496 -6.80 -32.34 7.24
C PHE A 496 -8.32 -32.51 7.31
N GLN A 497 -8.97 -32.75 6.17
CA GLN A 497 -10.38 -33.15 6.14
C GLN A 497 -10.52 -34.66 6.20
N PHE A 498 -10.82 -35.17 7.40
CA PHE A 498 -11.25 -36.55 7.60
C PHE A 498 -12.71 -36.69 7.16
N ILE A 499 -12.95 -37.18 5.95
CA ILE A 499 -14.28 -37.61 5.53
C ILE A 499 -14.38 -39.11 5.85
N ASN A 500 -14.93 -39.43 7.01
CA ASN A 500 -15.29 -40.81 7.32
C ASN A 500 -16.55 -41.17 6.51
N ARG A 501 -16.44 -42.12 5.58
CA ARG A 501 -17.62 -42.78 4.99
C ARG A 501 -17.98 -43.97 5.87
N PHE A 502 -19.16 -43.90 6.46
CA PHE A 502 -19.72 -44.94 7.32
C PHE A 502 -20.61 -45.85 6.47
N GLY A 503 -20.45 -47.16 6.62
CA GLY A 503 -21.47 -48.12 6.16
C GLY A 503 -22.61 -48.22 7.17
N ASP A 504 -23.63 -49.00 6.85
CA ASP A 504 -24.87 -49.15 7.64
C ASP A 504 -24.67 -49.61 9.11
N LYS A 505 -23.44 -49.98 9.50
CA LYS A 505 -23.06 -50.44 10.84
C LYS A 505 -22.01 -49.55 11.55
N GLY A 506 -21.66 -48.38 10.99
CA GLY A 506 -20.71 -47.45 11.62
C GLY A 506 -19.22 -47.74 11.38
N GLU A 507 -18.87 -48.70 10.52
CA GLU A 507 -17.47 -48.97 10.13
C GLU A 507 -16.92 -47.85 9.24
N VAL A 508 -15.66 -47.43 9.47
CA VAL A 508 -14.97 -46.39 8.67
C VAL A 508 -14.26 -47.03 7.47
N TYR A 509 -14.71 -46.75 6.25
CA TYR A 509 -14.20 -47.41 5.02
C TYR A 509 -13.06 -46.67 4.30
N SER A 510 -12.87 -45.37 4.57
CA SER A 510 -11.74 -44.61 4.01
C SER A 510 -11.39 -43.39 4.87
N LYS A 511 -10.12 -42.99 4.83
CA LYS A 511 -9.60 -41.71 5.31
C LYS A 511 -9.11 -40.91 4.12
N SER A 512 -9.46 -39.62 4.04
CA SER A 512 -8.94 -38.72 3.02
C SER A 512 -7.98 -37.70 3.63
N PHE A 513 -6.96 -37.30 2.87
CA PHE A 513 -6.14 -36.12 3.18
C PHE A 513 -6.11 -35.17 1.99
N VAL A 514 -6.05 -33.87 2.28
CA VAL A 514 -6.07 -32.81 1.28
C VAL A 514 -4.85 -31.92 1.47
N ILE A 515 -4.05 -31.78 0.41
CA ILE A 515 -2.91 -30.86 0.34
C ILE A 515 -3.27 -29.80 -0.69
N ASN A 516 -3.30 -28.54 -0.29
CA ASN A 516 -3.46 -27.43 -1.22
C ASN A 516 -2.13 -26.69 -1.38
N SER A 517 -1.88 -26.05 -2.51
CA SER A 517 -0.74 -25.14 -2.70
C SER A 517 -1.05 -24.02 -3.67
N TRP A 518 -0.62 -22.80 -3.34
CA TRP A 518 -0.74 -21.59 -4.17
C TRP A 518 0.48 -20.68 -3.98
N PRO A 519 0.83 -19.86 -4.99
CA PRO A 519 1.84 -18.83 -4.83
C PRO A 519 1.32 -17.70 -3.93
N VAL A 520 2.20 -17.13 -3.10
CA VAL A 520 1.92 -15.89 -2.37
C VAL A 520 2.21 -14.72 -3.29
N ASN A 521 1.15 -14.20 -3.91
CA ASN A 521 1.26 -13.13 -4.92
C ASN A 521 1.41 -11.73 -4.34
N SER A 522 1.25 -11.56 -3.02
CA SER A 522 1.34 -10.28 -2.33
C SER A 522 2.64 -10.17 -1.55
N ILE A 523 3.62 -9.46 -2.11
CA ILE A 523 4.72 -8.89 -1.31
C ILE A 523 4.19 -7.77 -0.42
N ASN A 524 3.06 -7.16 -0.81
CA ASN A 524 2.25 -6.25 -0.01
C ASN A 524 1.26 -7.00 0.91
N LEU A 525 1.69 -8.05 1.60
CA LEU A 525 0.87 -8.47 2.75
C LEU A 525 0.94 -7.35 3.78
N PRO A 526 -0.20 -6.93 4.36
CA PRO A 526 -0.20 -6.01 5.48
C PRO A 526 0.64 -6.54 6.64
N ASP A 527 0.80 -7.85 6.76
CA ASP A 527 1.46 -8.41 7.93
C ASP A 527 3.00 -8.23 7.93
N PHE A 528 3.64 -7.80 6.83
CA PHE A 528 5.11 -7.74 6.76
C PHE A 528 5.65 -6.60 5.87
N SER A 529 6.81 -6.04 6.23
CA SER A 529 7.48 -5.05 5.39
C SER A 529 8.15 -5.67 4.17
N ASN A 530 8.33 -4.84 3.14
CA ASN A 530 9.13 -5.11 1.94
C ASN A 530 10.64 -5.30 2.21
N ALA A 531 11.12 -5.08 3.44
CA ALA A 531 12.52 -5.24 3.81
C ALA A 531 12.72 -6.57 4.56
N VAL A 532 13.43 -7.51 3.91
CA VAL A 532 13.91 -8.77 4.52
C VAL A 532 15.28 -8.57 5.20
N TYR A 533 15.81 -7.35 5.12
CA TYR A 533 17.15 -6.94 5.54
C TYR A 533 17.04 -5.83 6.58
N ASP A 534 17.97 -5.80 7.53
CA ASP A 534 18.02 -4.78 8.59
C ASP A 534 18.89 -3.57 8.21
N LYS A 535 19.72 -3.69 7.16
CA LYS A 535 20.56 -2.59 6.69
C LYS A 535 20.77 -2.62 5.18
N VAL A 536 20.74 -1.44 4.56
CA VAL A 536 21.16 -1.20 3.17
C VAL A 536 22.38 -0.28 3.18
N THR A 537 23.42 -0.67 2.45
CA THR A 537 24.61 0.14 2.21
C THR A 537 24.68 0.49 0.73
N GLU A 538 24.59 1.77 0.42
CA GLU A 538 24.68 2.32 -0.93
C GLU A 538 26.05 2.97 -1.08
N THR A 539 26.88 2.47 -1.97
CA THR A 539 28.24 2.98 -2.19
C THR A 539 28.38 3.52 -3.60
N ASP A 540 28.78 4.79 -3.72
CA ASP A 540 29.14 5.38 -5.00
C ASP A 540 30.60 5.05 -5.30
N ARG A 541 30.92 4.65 -6.53
CA ARG A 541 32.25 4.22 -6.94
C ARG A 541 32.65 4.76 -8.30
N THR A 542 33.96 4.93 -8.49
CA THR A 542 34.56 5.18 -9.80
C THR A 542 34.49 3.93 -10.68
N ILE A 543 34.80 4.09 -11.97
CA ILE A 543 34.95 2.99 -12.93
C ILE A 543 36.05 2.01 -12.50
N THR A 544 37.09 2.50 -11.82
CA THR A 544 38.19 1.67 -11.29
C THR A 544 37.82 0.93 -10.01
N GLY A 545 36.61 1.17 -9.47
CA GLY A 545 36.09 0.54 -8.25
C GLY A 545 36.49 1.24 -6.96
N GLU A 546 37.03 2.46 -7.02
CA GLU A 546 37.34 3.26 -5.82
C GLU A 546 36.05 3.85 -5.22
N ASP A 547 35.86 3.69 -3.92
CA ASP A 547 34.71 4.24 -3.20
C ASP A 547 34.79 5.77 -3.12
N LEU A 548 33.71 6.44 -3.51
CA LEU A 548 33.53 7.90 -3.47
C LEU A 548 32.77 8.38 -2.22
N GLY A 549 32.22 7.42 -1.47
CA GLY A 549 31.40 7.65 -0.28
C GLY A 549 30.30 6.60 -0.21
N ARG A 550 29.66 6.49 0.96
CA ARG A 550 28.53 5.57 1.13
C ARG A 550 27.46 6.11 2.06
N LYS A 551 26.23 5.64 1.85
CA LYS A 551 25.08 5.81 2.74
C LYS A 551 24.73 4.46 3.35
N GLU A 552 24.60 4.42 4.66
CA GLU A 552 24.06 3.27 5.40
C GLU A 552 22.69 3.63 5.93
N THR A 553 21.69 2.80 5.64
CA THR A 553 20.31 2.93 6.12
C THR A 553 19.97 1.69 6.94
N THR A 554 19.72 1.86 8.23
CA THR A 554 19.42 0.77 9.17
C THR A 554 17.95 0.83 9.58
N PHE A 555 17.30 -0.33 9.60
CA PHE A 555 15.91 -0.53 9.98
C PHE A 555 15.83 -1.32 11.28
N ASN A 556 15.02 -0.86 12.22
CA ASN A 556 14.65 -1.66 13.37
C ASN A 556 13.58 -2.66 12.93
N MET A 557 13.87 -3.95 13.06
CA MET A 557 13.01 -5.04 12.56
C MET A 557 11.89 -5.44 13.54
N GLY A 558 11.79 -4.79 14.71
CA GLY A 558 10.81 -5.16 15.73
C GLY A 558 11.16 -6.40 16.54
N SER A 559 10.26 -6.80 17.45
CA SER A 559 10.34 -8.02 18.25
C SER A 559 9.49 -9.13 17.64
N LEU A 560 9.97 -9.71 16.54
CA LEU A 560 9.32 -10.88 15.93
C LEU A 560 9.64 -12.15 16.74
N PRO A 561 8.67 -13.03 17.03
CA PRO A 561 8.95 -14.29 17.69
C PRO A 561 9.90 -15.15 16.85
N ASN A 562 10.97 -15.63 17.49
CA ASN A 562 12.15 -16.28 16.91
C ASN A 562 11.94 -17.70 16.33
N VAL A 563 10.74 -18.10 15.90
CA VAL A 563 10.48 -19.50 15.54
C VAL A 563 9.97 -19.62 14.11
N PHE A 564 10.88 -19.90 13.16
CA PHE A 564 10.54 -20.26 11.78
C PHE A 564 11.34 -21.47 11.32
N TYR A 565 10.73 -22.30 10.46
CA TYR A 565 11.27 -23.53 9.89
C TYR A 565 11.59 -23.30 8.40
N ASP A 566 12.84 -23.53 7.98
CA ASP A 566 13.28 -23.58 6.60
C ASP A 566 12.86 -24.94 6.03
N PRO A 567 11.87 -24.98 5.13
CA PRO A 567 11.37 -26.23 4.56
C PRO A 567 12.36 -26.88 3.58
N TYR A 568 13.42 -26.16 3.16
CA TYR A 568 14.37 -26.61 2.14
C TYR A 568 15.67 -27.18 2.73
N ALA A 569 15.90 -27.06 4.03
CA ALA A 569 17.12 -27.54 4.69
C ALA A 569 17.38 -29.06 4.52
N TYR A 570 16.37 -29.83 4.07
CA TYR A 570 16.45 -31.28 3.92
C TYR A 570 16.22 -31.81 2.49
N GLY A 571 16.10 -30.96 1.47
CA GLY A 571 15.80 -31.41 0.09
C GLY A 571 14.39 -31.98 -0.12
N ASP A 572 13.68 -32.28 0.97
CA ASP A 572 12.27 -32.67 1.08
C ASP A 572 11.65 -31.87 2.25
N LEU A 573 10.37 -31.46 2.12
CA LEU A 573 9.59 -30.98 3.26
C LEU A 573 9.37 -32.15 4.25
N VAL A 574 10.13 -32.16 5.34
CA VAL A 574 10.04 -33.18 6.38
C VAL A 574 9.09 -32.73 7.48
N LEU A 575 7.91 -33.34 7.55
CA LEU A 575 7.04 -33.26 8.73
C LEU A 575 7.48 -34.34 9.73
N LEU A 576 8.15 -33.93 10.80
CA LEU A 576 8.22 -34.71 12.05
C LEU A 576 6.86 -34.54 12.75
N ASN A 577 6.29 -35.58 13.36
CA ASN A 577 5.05 -35.48 14.12
C ASN A 577 5.12 -34.31 15.13
N ILE A 578 4.42 -33.19 14.86
CA ILE A 578 4.37 -31.99 15.72
C ILE A 578 3.45 -32.22 16.94
N CYS A 579 3.13 -33.48 17.27
CA CYS A 579 2.39 -33.80 18.50
C CYS A 579 3.21 -33.59 19.78
N ASP A 580 4.53 -33.41 19.69
CA ASP A 580 5.41 -33.41 20.88
C ASP A 580 6.00 -32.03 21.26
N TYR A 581 5.63 -30.93 20.59
CA TYR A 581 6.28 -29.62 20.81
C TYR A 581 5.36 -28.47 21.29
N TYR A 582 4.25 -28.81 21.95
CA TYR A 582 3.57 -27.87 22.85
C TYR A 582 3.70 -28.38 24.27
N ASP A 583 4.17 -27.50 25.15
CA ASP A 583 4.46 -27.74 26.56
C ASP A 583 3.35 -28.56 27.25
N PRO A 584 3.64 -29.80 27.71
CA PRO A 584 2.69 -30.66 28.38
C PRO A 584 2.12 -30.09 29.69
N GLU A 585 2.71 -29.03 30.26
CA GLU A 585 2.28 -28.49 31.55
C GLU A 585 1.01 -27.61 31.48
N GLN A 586 0.52 -27.23 30.29
CA GLN A 586 -0.71 -26.43 30.14
C GLN A 586 -1.94 -27.21 29.63
N LEU A 587 -1.81 -28.50 29.25
CA LEU A 587 -2.93 -29.34 28.82
C LEU A 587 -2.80 -30.76 29.35
N THR A 588 -3.17 -30.97 30.62
CA THR A 588 -3.38 -32.31 31.16
C THR A 588 -4.69 -32.89 30.62
N PHE A 589 -4.67 -33.56 29.47
CA PHE A 589 -5.70 -34.54 29.11
C PHE A 589 -5.05 -35.91 28.91
N ARG A 590 -5.43 -36.87 29.77
CA ARG A 590 -4.97 -38.26 29.71
C ARG A 590 -5.54 -38.91 28.45
N ALA A 591 -4.72 -39.11 27.43
CA ALA A 591 -5.07 -39.93 26.29
C ALA A 591 -5.11 -41.41 26.70
N GLN A 592 -6.31 -41.97 26.87
CA GLN A 592 -6.58 -43.40 26.77
C GLN A 592 -7.55 -43.61 25.59
N ASN A 593 -7.03 -44.20 24.50
CA ASN A 593 -7.76 -44.87 23.42
C ASN A 593 -8.88 -44.07 22.70
N SER A 594 -8.71 -42.78 22.48
CA SER A 594 -9.61 -41.99 21.61
C SER A 594 -8.90 -41.66 20.30
N TYR A 595 -9.48 -42.04 19.16
CA TYR A 595 -9.01 -41.69 17.81
C TYR A 595 -9.13 -40.17 17.61
N SER A 596 -8.09 -39.42 17.98
CA SER A 596 -8.08 -37.96 17.91
C SER A 596 -7.91 -37.47 16.46
N ASN A 597 -8.93 -36.77 15.94
CA ASN A 597 -8.81 -35.92 14.76
C ASN A 597 -8.01 -34.66 15.14
N ALA A 598 -6.68 -34.69 15.05
CA ALA A 598 -5.87 -33.50 15.25
C ALA A 598 -6.04 -32.57 14.03
N PHE A 599 -6.97 -31.62 14.13
CA PHE A 599 -7.02 -30.48 13.21
C PHE A 599 -5.84 -29.58 13.52
N PHE A 600 -4.83 -29.60 12.67
CA PHE A 600 -3.78 -28.58 12.70
C PHE A 600 -4.41 -27.27 12.24
N VAL A 601 -4.65 -26.38 13.20
CA VAL A 601 -5.16 -25.04 12.96
C VAL A 601 -3.94 -24.13 12.77
N PRO A 602 -3.66 -23.63 11.55
CA PRO A 602 -2.75 -22.51 11.38
C PRO A 602 -3.45 -21.31 12.04
N VAL A 603 -2.96 -20.88 13.19
CA VAL A 603 -3.40 -19.62 13.79
C VAL A 603 -3.01 -18.54 12.79
N LYS A 604 -3.99 -17.89 12.14
CA LYS A 604 -3.78 -16.61 11.45
C LYS A 604 -3.29 -15.62 12.50
N THR A 605 -1.97 -15.56 12.72
CA THR A 605 -1.35 -14.58 13.60
C THR A 605 -1.34 -13.26 12.86
N PHE A 606 -2.30 -12.39 13.18
CA PHE A 606 -2.21 -10.97 12.83
C PHE A 606 -1.02 -10.38 13.59
N TYR A 607 0.00 -9.92 12.87
CA TYR A 607 1.22 -9.40 13.49
C TYR A 607 1.04 -7.89 13.79
N PRO A 608 1.29 -7.44 15.02
CA PRO A 608 1.16 -6.02 15.39
C PRO A 608 2.13 -5.09 14.63
N ILE A 609 1.85 -3.77 14.57
CA ILE A 609 2.70 -2.75 13.90
C ILE A 609 4.17 -2.76 14.36
N HIS A 610 4.45 -3.12 15.61
CA HIS A 610 5.83 -3.27 16.11
C HIS A 610 6.61 -4.40 15.41
N SER A 611 5.94 -5.24 14.61
CA SER A 611 6.53 -6.30 13.80
C SER A 611 6.95 -5.80 12.42
N ARG A 612 6.59 -4.56 12.02
CA ARG A 612 6.99 -3.98 10.73
C ARG A 612 8.25 -3.13 10.87
N PRO A 613 9.28 -3.40 10.06
CA PRO A 613 10.49 -2.59 10.01
C PRO A 613 10.26 -1.08 9.86
N PHE A 614 11.07 -0.30 10.58
CA PHE A 614 11.04 1.16 10.52
C PHE A 614 12.44 1.75 10.54
N LEU A 615 12.59 2.94 9.94
CA LEU A 615 13.87 3.60 9.75
C LEU A 615 14.48 4.01 11.09
N GLU A 616 15.52 3.33 11.55
CA GLU A 616 16.18 3.59 12.82
C GLU A 616 17.35 4.55 12.65
N GLN A 617 18.12 4.41 11.57
CA GLN A 617 19.33 5.20 11.37
C GLN A 617 19.64 5.43 9.89
N GLU A 618 20.17 6.61 9.59
CA GLU A 618 20.84 6.92 8.32
C GLU A 618 22.21 7.52 8.60
N ALA A 619 23.27 6.93 8.07
CA ALA A 619 24.64 7.44 8.18
C ALA A 619 25.24 7.66 6.79
N ILE A 620 26.01 8.74 6.62
CA ILE A 620 26.71 9.08 5.38
C ILE A 620 28.20 9.17 5.70
N TYR A 621 29.01 8.55 4.85
CA TYR A 621 30.46 8.49 4.95
C TYR A 621 31.09 9.06 3.69
N ASP A 622 32.22 9.74 3.84
CA ASP A 622 33.04 10.19 2.72
C ASP A 622 33.87 9.04 2.10
N LYS A 623 34.63 9.36 1.05
CA LYS A 623 35.54 8.43 0.37
C LYS A 623 36.61 7.79 1.27
N ASN A 624 36.94 8.42 2.39
CA ASN A 624 37.94 7.95 3.35
C ASN A 624 37.29 7.14 4.48
N ASN A 625 36.01 6.77 4.35
CA ASN A 625 35.24 6.08 5.36
C ASN A 625 35.04 6.91 6.65
N VAL A 626 35.13 8.23 6.56
CA VAL A 626 34.84 9.13 7.68
C VAL A 626 33.35 9.45 7.67
N LYS A 627 32.68 9.20 8.81
CA LYS A 627 31.26 9.55 8.97
C LYS A 627 31.10 11.07 8.93
N ILE A 628 30.36 11.57 7.94
CA ILE A 628 30.11 13.00 7.75
C ILE A 628 28.74 13.44 8.26
N LYS A 629 27.77 12.53 8.30
CA LYS A 629 26.43 12.78 8.82
C LYS A 629 25.85 11.50 9.39
N GLU A 630 25.10 11.59 10.47
CA GLU A 630 24.27 10.49 10.96
C GLU A 630 23.00 11.03 11.60
N THR A 631 21.88 10.40 11.31
CA THR A 631 20.59 10.66 11.95
C THR A 631 20.12 9.36 12.55
N THR A 632 19.93 9.30 13.87
CA THR A 632 19.37 8.16 14.60
C THR A 632 18.00 8.55 15.15
N ARG A 633 17.03 7.64 15.09
CA ARG A 633 15.62 7.89 15.43
C ARG A 633 15.13 6.84 16.42
N VAL A 634 14.40 7.28 17.42
CA VAL A 634 13.75 6.41 18.41
C VAL A 634 12.26 6.69 18.35
N TYR A 635 11.49 5.62 18.22
CA TYR A 635 10.04 5.69 18.13
C TYR A 635 9.41 5.08 19.38
N ASN A 636 8.27 5.63 19.79
CA ASN A 636 7.38 4.99 20.75
C ASN A 636 6.17 4.43 20.01
N ILE A 637 5.69 3.29 20.49
CA ILE A 637 4.50 2.61 19.97
C ILE A 637 3.46 2.67 21.07
N ARG A 638 2.39 3.43 20.82
CA ARG A 638 1.30 3.60 21.76
C ARG A 638 0.09 2.80 21.30
N GLU A 639 -0.43 1.92 22.15
CA GLU A 639 -1.72 1.26 21.93
C GLU A 639 -2.86 2.22 22.29
N GLU A 640 -3.85 2.33 21.42
CA GLU A 640 -5.10 3.01 21.74
C GLU A 640 -6.19 2.00 22.10
N ASN A 641 -6.79 2.17 23.28
CA ASN A 641 -7.80 1.27 23.84
C ASN A 641 -9.23 1.61 23.37
N ASP A 642 -9.42 2.69 22.61
CA ASP A 642 -10.73 3.18 22.18
C ASP A 642 -11.23 2.39 20.96
N GLU A 643 -11.87 1.25 21.24
CA GLU A 643 -12.46 0.28 20.31
C GLU A 643 -11.44 -0.50 19.46
N GLN A 644 -11.08 -1.69 19.96
CA GLN A 644 -10.23 -2.64 19.22
C GLN A 644 -10.99 -3.27 18.07
N VAL A 645 -10.29 -3.51 16.96
CA VAL A 645 -10.78 -4.32 15.86
C VAL A 645 -10.65 -5.78 16.27
N LYS A 646 -11.75 -6.53 16.22
CA LYS A 646 -11.82 -7.92 16.69
C LYS A 646 -12.23 -8.81 15.52
N GLY A 647 -11.73 -10.03 15.52
CA GLY A 647 -12.16 -11.10 14.62
C GLY A 647 -12.42 -12.38 15.40
N LEU A 648 -13.22 -13.27 14.84
CA LEU A 648 -13.48 -14.58 15.43
C LEU A 648 -12.93 -15.67 14.53
N TYR A 649 -11.87 -16.33 14.99
CA TYR A 649 -11.41 -17.54 14.34
C TYR A 649 -12.33 -18.70 14.72
N LEU A 650 -12.70 -19.52 13.73
CA LEU A 650 -13.64 -20.62 13.89
C LEU A 650 -13.16 -21.85 13.10
N SER A 651 -13.00 -22.96 13.81
CA SER A 651 -12.63 -24.27 13.25
C SER A 651 -13.53 -25.35 13.82
N ASN A 652 -13.81 -26.40 13.04
CA ASN A 652 -14.71 -27.48 13.43
C ASN A 652 -13.93 -28.69 13.96
N TYR A 653 -14.44 -29.28 15.05
CA TYR A 653 -13.96 -30.52 15.64
C TYR A 653 -15.13 -31.51 15.74
N ASN A 654 -14.93 -32.69 15.14
CA ASN A 654 -15.87 -33.79 15.27
C ASN A 654 -15.36 -34.72 16.38
N GLU A 655 -16.07 -34.74 17.50
CA GLU A 655 -15.85 -35.70 18.58
C GLU A 655 -16.80 -36.89 18.38
N TYR A 656 -16.28 -38.11 18.50
CA TYR A 656 -17.06 -39.34 18.37
C TYR A 656 -17.31 -39.88 19.78
N GLU A 657 -18.56 -39.80 20.26
CA GLU A 657 -18.98 -40.57 21.44
C GLU A 657 -19.69 -41.84 20.97
N GLU A 658 -19.15 -43.01 21.33
CA GLU A 658 -19.92 -44.24 21.31
C GLU A 658 -20.99 -44.15 22.40
N SER A 659 -22.25 -44.03 21.99
CA SER A 659 -23.39 -44.22 22.87
C SER A 659 -23.42 -45.68 23.35
N LEU A 660 -22.90 -45.94 24.55
CA LEU A 660 -23.20 -47.17 25.29
C LEU A 660 -24.57 -47.01 25.99
N SER A 661 -25.65 -47.04 25.22
CA SER A 661 -26.98 -47.28 25.79
C SER A 661 -27.68 -48.37 25.00
N GLY A 662 -27.67 -49.58 25.57
CA GLY A 662 -28.46 -50.69 25.08
C GLY A 662 -29.94 -50.34 25.12
N GLY A 663 -30.57 -50.24 23.94
CA GLY A 663 -32.02 -50.16 23.80
C GLY A 663 -32.47 -49.36 22.58
N ASN A 664 -32.71 -50.09 21.48
CA ASN A 664 -33.45 -49.73 20.26
C ASN A 664 -34.10 -48.33 20.22
N GLU A 665 -33.30 -47.32 19.87
CA GLU A 665 -33.59 -46.18 18.99
C GLU A 665 -32.34 -45.29 19.03
N ASP A 666 -31.28 -45.71 18.35
CA ASP A 666 -30.00 -44.99 18.31
C ASP A 666 -30.16 -43.66 17.56
N LYS A 667 -30.51 -42.60 18.29
CA LYS A 667 -30.34 -41.22 17.81
C LYS A 667 -28.88 -40.84 18.01
N PHE A 668 -28.06 -41.06 16.99
CA PHE A 668 -26.71 -40.52 16.91
C PHE A 668 -26.78 -38.99 16.91
N TYR A 669 -26.52 -38.38 18.07
CA TYR A 669 -26.29 -36.94 18.18
C TYR A 669 -24.79 -36.73 18.03
N TYR A 670 -24.37 -36.09 16.94
CA TYR A 670 -22.98 -35.69 16.74
C TYR A 670 -22.80 -34.29 17.35
N PRO A 671 -22.24 -34.12 18.56
CA PRO A 671 -21.89 -32.79 19.03
C PRO A 671 -20.70 -32.30 18.19
N PHE A 672 -20.99 -31.49 17.17
CA PHE A 672 -19.96 -30.66 16.56
C PHE A 672 -19.42 -29.72 17.64
N LYS A 673 -18.17 -29.92 18.06
CA LYS A 673 -17.48 -28.94 18.91
C LYS A 673 -16.74 -27.99 17.97
N TYR A 674 -16.95 -26.69 18.13
CA TYR A 674 -16.16 -25.71 17.40
C TYR A 674 -14.97 -25.28 18.27
N TYR A 675 -13.78 -25.23 17.69
CA TYR A 675 -12.69 -24.45 18.24
C TYR A 675 -12.88 -23.00 17.81
N TYR A 676 -12.91 -22.11 18.79
CA TYR A 676 -13.08 -20.69 18.54
C TYR A 676 -12.20 -19.89 19.50
N PHE A 677 -11.61 -18.85 18.97
CA PHE A 677 -10.95 -17.83 19.77
C PHE A 677 -11.14 -16.47 19.13
N LEU A 678 -11.34 -15.49 19.98
CA LEU A 678 -11.33 -14.10 19.60
C LEU A 678 -9.86 -13.69 19.37
N TYR A 679 -9.59 -13.02 18.27
CA TYR A 679 -8.34 -12.31 18.08
C TYR A 679 -8.60 -10.82 17.94
N GLU A 680 -7.61 -10.03 18.31
CA GLU A 680 -7.67 -8.58 18.28
C GLU A 680 -6.59 -8.08 17.33
N ILE A 681 -6.93 -7.14 16.46
CA ILE A 681 -5.97 -6.41 15.64
C ILE A 681 -5.57 -5.17 16.46
N PRO A 682 -4.33 -5.10 16.95
CA PRO A 682 -3.89 -4.00 17.79
C PRO A 682 -3.83 -2.72 16.96
N ILE A 683 -4.51 -1.68 17.44
CA ILE A 683 -4.46 -0.34 16.86
C ILE A 683 -3.39 0.46 17.60
N GLN A 684 -2.39 0.94 16.85
CA GLN A 684 -1.18 1.52 17.43
C GLN A 684 -0.77 2.80 16.71
N ARG A 685 -0.25 3.76 17.47
CA ARG A 685 0.38 4.97 16.93
C ARG A 685 1.89 4.87 17.05
N ARG A 686 2.59 5.17 15.96
CA ARG A 686 4.05 5.30 15.97
C ARG A 686 4.46 6.77 16.01
N GLU A 687 5.05 7.19 17.11
CA GLU A 687 5.49 8.57 17.33
C GLU A 687 7.02 8.63 17.36
N LEU A 688 7.65 9.54 16.61
CA LEU A 688 9.09 9.78 16.69
C LEU A 688 9.37 10.51 18.00
N VAL A 689 9.90 9.84 19.03
CA VAL A 689 10.09 10.45 20.36
C VAL A 689 11.43 11.14 20.50
N SER A 690 12.46 10.65 19.81
CA SER A 690 13.74 11.36 19.76
C SER A 690 14.49 11.16 18.47
N GLN A 691 15.28 12.17 18.09
CA GLN A 691 16.21 12.13 16.98
C GLN A 691 17.56 12.67 17.42
N SER A 692 18.63 12.00 17.03
CA SER A 692 20.02 12.46 17.20
C SER A 692 20.63 12.70 15.83
N ASP A 693 21.04 13.93 15.56
CA ASP A 693 21.73 14.32 14.32
C ASP A 693 23.18 14.67 14.62
N PHE A 694 24.09 13.92 14.02
CA PHE A 694 25.51 14.22 13.95
C PHE A 694 25.85 14.81 12.58
N ALA A 695 26.66 15.86 12.56
CA ALA A 695 27.26 16.40 11.35
C ALA A 695 28.73 16.76 11.60
N LEU A 696 29.63 16.30 10.71
CA LEU A 696 31.04 16.67 10.76
C LEU A 696 31.24 18.07 10.17
N THR A 697 31.93 18.94 10.90
CA THR A 697 32.31 20.28 10.44
C THR A 697 33.83 20.47 10.45
N HIS A 698 34.31 21.58 9.89
CA HIS A 698 35.72 21.96 9.95
C HIS A 698 36.26 22.08 11.38
N ASN A 699 35.38 22.34 12.37
CA ASN A 699 35.74 22.54 13.78
C ASN A 699 35.47 21.31 14.66
N GLY A 700 35.15 20.16 14.05
CA GLY A 700 34.76 18.93 14.76
C GLY A 700 33.29 18.52 14.50
N GLY A 701 32.84 17.45 15.17
CA GLY A 701 31.48 16.96 15.04
C GLY A 701 30.48 17.76 15.87
N ILE A 702 29.38 18.16 15.26
CA ILE A 702 28.21 18.75 15.95
C ILE A 702 27.19 17.63 16.14
N LEU A 703 26.76 17.43 17.37
CA LEU A 703 25.63 16.59 17.75
C LEU A 703 24.47 17.47 18.22
N THR A 704 23.29 17.25 17.67
CA THR A 704 22.01 17.81 18.14
C THR A 704 21.06 16.69 18.49
N ASN A 705 20.51 16.72 19.69
CA ASN A 705 19.49 15.78 20.16
C ASN A 705 18.16 16.49 20.27
N THR A 706 17.13 15.96 19.62
CA THR A 706 15.78 16.52 19.63
C THR A 706 14.83 15.49 20.21
N THR A 707 14.08 15.85 21.26
CA THR A 707 12.94 15.05 21.73
C THR A 707 11.64 15.67 21.23
N PHE A 708 10.63 14.85 20.95
CA PHE A 708 9.33 15.30 20.47
C PHE A 708 8.21 14.80 21.38
N GLU A 709 7.21 15.66 21.58
CA GLU A 709 5.97 15.37 22.28
C GLU A 709 4.82 15.72 21.34
N TYR A 710 3.86 14.80 21.20
CA TYR A 710 2.68 14.96 20.35
C TYR A 710 1.43 15.16 21.20
N GLU A 711 0.41 15.80 20.63
CA GLU A 711 -0.89 15.87 21.30
C GLU A 711 -1.69 14.56 21.13
N ASN A 712 -2.48 14.23 22.15
CA ASN A 712 -3.09 12.90 22.31
C ASN A 712 -4.17 12.55 21.28
N ILE A 713 -4.83 13.54 20.67
CA ILE A 713 -6.04 13.34 19.88
C ILE A 713 -5.67 13.07 18.42
N ASN A 714 -5.02 14.01 17.74
CA ASN A 714 -4.74 13.94 16.30
C ASN A 714 -3.26 13.65 15.97
N GLY A 715 -2.37 13.60 16.98
CA GLY A 715 -0.96 13.28 16.77
C GLY A 715 -0.13 14.40 16.15
N LEU A 716 -0.58 15.65 16.31
CA LEU A 716 0.17 16.80 15.87
C LEU A 716 1.35 17.08 16.81
N LEU A 717 2.47 17.59 16.26
CA LEU A 717 3.66 17.89 17.03
C LEU A 717 3.42 19.06 18.00
N ARG A 718 3.21 18.75 19.28
CA ARG A 718 2.98 19.74 20.34
C ARG A 718 4.25 20.47 20.70
N LYS A 719 5.34 19.73 20.91
CA LYS A 719 6.57 20.28 21.44
C LYS A 719 7.79 19.53 20.94
N SER A 720 8.86 20.25 20.65
CA SER A 720 10.19 19.68 20.43
C SER A 720 11.21 20.37 21.33
N VAL A 721 12.19 19.60 21.82
CA VAL A 721 13.30 20.12 22.62
C VAL A 721 14.60 19.71 21.95
N THR A 722 15.28 20.66 21.32
CA THR A 722 16.56 20.47 20.66
C THR A 722 17.69 20.93 21.57
N THR A 723 18.62 20.04 21.87
CA THR A 723 19.84 20.33 22.64
C THR A 723 21.05 20.21 21.74
N ASN A 724 21.86 21.27 21.64
CA ASN A 724 23.09 21.25 20.85
C ASN A 724 24.29 20.72 21.66
N SER A 725 25.46 20.65 21.02
CA SER A 725 26.68 20.11 21.65
C SER A 725 27.22 20.95 22.81
N ASP A 726 26.80 22.21 22.93
CA ASP A 726 27.17 23.11 24.04
C ASP A 726 26.20 22.99 25.23
N GLY A 727 25.22 22.07 25.17
CA GLY A 727 24.19 21.88 26.19
C GLY A 727 23.07 22.94 26.16
N LYS A 728 23.08 23.84 25.17
CA LYS A 728 22.04 24.86 25.01
C LYS A 728 20.77 24.21 24.45
N THR A 729 19.64 24.57 25.05
CA THR A 729 18.33 24.02 24.68
C THR A 729 17.49 25.03 23.92
N VAL A 730 16.83 24.56 22.86
CA VAL A 730 15.80 25.27 22.11
C VAL A 730 14.52 24.45 22.20
N ILE A 731 13.48 25.02 22.79
CA ILE A 731 12.16 24.40 22.93
C ILE A 731 11.23 25.08 21.94
N GLN A 732 10.63 24.32 21.03
CA GLN A 732 9.54 24.80 20.18
C GLN A 732 8.23 24.22 20.69
N GLU A 733 7.21 25.06 20.86
CA GLU A 733 5.86 24.67 21.26
C GLU A 733 4.87 25.15 20.19
N ASN A 734 3.93 24.30 19.78
CA ASN A 734 2.90 24.61 18.79
C ASN A 734 1.50 24.43 19.40
N TRP A 735 0.58 25.32 19.04
CA TRP A 735 -0.84 25.23 19.34
C TRP A 735 -1.67 25.37 18.07
N TYR A 736 -2.59 24.44 17.89
CA TYR A 736 -3.39 24.21 16.70
C TYR A 736 -4.84 24.62 16.94
N PRO A 737 -5.66 24.76 15.89
CA PRO A 737 -7.06 25.17 16.03
C PRO A 737 -7.86 24.36 17.06
N PHE A 738 -7.57 23.06 17.20
CA PHE A 738 -8.28 22.18 18.14
C PHE A 738 -7.96 22.43 19.61
N ASP A 739 -6.87 23.14 19.92
CA ASP A 739 -6.47 23.52 21.28
C ASP A 739 -7.25 24.70 21.84
N TYR A 740 -7.90 25.46 20.94
CA TYR A 740 -8.72 26.60 21.31
C TYR A 740 -10.17 26.20 21.56
N SER A 741 -10.84 27.01 22.37
CA SER A 741 -12.24 26.88 22.72
C SER A 741 -13.13 27.06 21.50
N ALA A 742 -14.08 26.13 21.30
CA ALA A 742 -15.06 26.22 20.22
C ALA A 742 -16.09 27.36 20.41
N THR A 743 -16.02 28.10 21.52
CA THR A 743 -16.80 29.33 21.73
C THR A 743 -16.32 30.47 20.83
N ILE A 744 -15.08 30.41 20.34
CA ILE A 744 -14.55 31.35 19.35
C ILE A 744 -15.10 30.97 17.96
N PRO A 745 -15.88 31.83 17.28
CA PRO A 745 -16.59 31.46 16.05
C PRO A 745 -15.69 30.92 14.93
N VAL A 746 -14.55 31.55 14.69
CA VAL A 746 -13.60 31.09 13.65
C VAL A 746 -13.01 29.72 14.00
N ILE A 747 -12.75 29.44 15.28
CA ILE A 747 -12.27 28.13 15.74
C ILE A 747 -13.34 27.07 15.49
N ALA A 748 -14.61 27.36 15.79
CA ALA A 748 -15.71 26.44 15.48
C ALA A 748 -15.80 26.15 13.97
N ALA A 749 -15.62 27.18 13.12
CA ALA A 749 -15.59 27.01 11.66
C ALA A 749 -14.42 26.16 11.18
N LEU A 750 -13.21 26.38 11.70
CA LEU A 750 -12.02 25.59 11.36
C LEU A 750 -12.17 24.12 11.80
N LYS A 751 -12.66 23.88 13.02
CA LYS A 751 -12.94 22.51 13.52
C LYS A 751 -13.97 21.80 12.65
N GLY A 752 -15.05 22.49 12.26
CA GLY A 752 -16.07 21.93 11.37
C GLY A 752 -15.58 21.61 9.96
N LYS A 753 -14.44 22.17 9.54
CA LYS A 753 -13.77 21.88 8.26
C LYS A 753 -12.59 20.91 8.40
N HIS A 754 -12.35 20.35 9.59
CA HIS A 754 -11.21 19.51 9.90
C HIS A 754 -9.84 20.18 9.60
N VAL A 755 -9.74 21.49 9.84
CA VAL A 755 -8.47 22.22 9.70
C VAL A 755 -7.67 22.04 10.98
N LEU A 756 -6.67 21.17 10.93
CA LEU A 756 -5.74 20.83 12.01
C LEU A 756 -4.45 21.64 11.93
N GLU A 757 -3.97 21.93 10.71
CA GLU A 757 -2.77 22.70 10.42
C GLU A 757 -3.07 23.93 9.54
N PRO A 758 -2.22 24.98 9.58
CA PRO A 758 -1.00 25.14 10.40
C PRO A 758 -1.29 25.47 11.87
N PRO A 759 -0.27 25.43 12.78
CA PRO A 759 -0.45 25.93 14.13
C PRO A 759 -0.81 27.41 14.14
N LEU A 760 -1.80 27.79 14.96
CA LEU A 760 -2.20 29.18 15.16
C LEU A 760 -1.23 29.93 16.06
N MET A 761 -0.56 29.25 16.98
CA MET A 761 0.51 29.82 17.80
C MET A 761 1.75 28.93 17.78
N ARG A 762 2.92 29.55 17.62
CA ARG A 762 4.23 28.91 17.81
C ARG A 762 5.04 29.73 18.78
N LEU A 763 5.74 29.07 19.69
CA LEU A 763 6.64 29.72 20.63
C LEU A 763 7.99 29.00 20.62
N GLU A 764 9.09 29.75 20.56
CA GLU A 764 10.44 29.24 20.72
C GLU A 764 11.04 29.78 22.02
N ARG A 765 11.59 28.87 22.83
CA ARG A 765 12.26 29.20 24.09
C ARG A 765 13.70 28.73 24.06
N VAL A 766 14.59 29.57 24.56
CA VAL A 766 15.98 29.22 24.84
C VAL A 766 16.16 29.24 26.35
N ASP A 767 16.59 28.13 26.94
CA ASP A 767 16.77 27.98 28.39
C ASP A 767 15.51 28.44 29.18
N ASN A 768 14.34 27.96 28.73
CA ASN A 768 12.99 28.28 29.21
C ASN A 768 12.50 29.74 29.03
N ARG A 769 13.33 30.63 28.45
CA ARG A 769 12.91 32.00 28.13
C ARG A 769 12.39 32.06 26.70
N ALA A 770 11.18 32.57 26.51
CA ALA A 770 10.62 32.77 25.18
C ALA A 770 11.45 33.81 24.40
N VAL A 771 12.12 33.38 23.34
CA VAL A 771 12.95 34.23 22.48
C VAL A 771 12.19 34.69 21.24
N GLU A 772 11.30 33.85 20.73
CA GLU A 772 10.50 34.12 19.54
C GLU A 772 9.10 33.54 19.72
N GLY A 773 8.11 34.16 19.08
CA GLY A 773 6.75 33.66 19.10
C GLY A 773 5.92 34.30 18.01
N PHE A 774 5.04 33.51 17.41
CA PHE A 774 4.17 33.92 16.32
C PHE A 774 2.73 33.48 16.59
N ILE A 775 1.78 34.34 16.26
CA ILE A 775 0.37 33.96 16.13
C ILE A 775 -0.08 34.25 14.71
N THR A 776 -0.68 33.26 14.05
CA THR A 776 -1.35 33.42 12.77
C THR A 776 -2.85 33.39 12.97
N GLU A 777 -3.49 34.54 12.77
CA GLU A 777 -4.95 34.63 12.77
C GLU A 777 -5.47 34.20 11.39
N LEU A 778 -6.39 33.23 11.36
CA LEU A 778 -7.05 32.75 10.14
C LEU A 778 -8.48 33.30 10.06
N ASN A 779 -9.03 33.36 8.85
CA ASN A 779 -10.47 33.53 8.63
C ASN A 779 -11.20 32.17 8.58
N ASP A 780 -12.53 32.20 8.41
CA ASP A 780 -13.37 30.99 8.30
C ASP A 780 -13.05 30.11 7.09
N ASN A 781 -12.27 30.60 6.12
CA ASN A 781 -11.78 29.86 4.95
C ASN A 781 -10.38 29.26 5.15
N ALA A 782 -9.84 29.31 6.37
CA ALA A 782 -8.48 28.90 6.71
C ALA A 782 -7.38 29.72 6.01
N GLU A 783 -7.67 30.97 5.64
CA GLU A 783 -6.70 31.88 5.03
C GLU A 783 -6.14 32.84 6.09
N PRO A 784 -4.83 33.12 6.10
CA PRO A 784 -4.22 34.00 7.09
C PRO A 784 -4.61 35.45 6.88
N ILE A 785 -5.05 36.14 7.93
CA ILE A 785 -5.48 37.56 7.89
C ILE A 785 -4.58 38.49 8.69
N THR A 786 -3.96 37.98 9.77
CA THR A 786 -3.07 38.79 10.62
C THR A 786 -1.94 37.93 11.16
N LEU A 787 -0.73 38.47 11.20
CA LEU A 787 0.40 37.88 11.92
C LEU A 787 0.71 38.72 13.15
N TYR A 788 0.91 38.08 14.29
CA TYR A 788 1.43 38.70 15.51
C TYR A 788 2.79 38.14 15.83
N THR A 789 3.63 38.96 16.44
CA THR A 789 4.94 38.56 16.96
C THR A 789 5.01 38.84 18.46
N LYS A 790 5.81 38.04 19.16
CA LYS A 790 6.13 38.26 20.57
C LYS A 790 6.81 39.62 20.75
N LYS A 791 6.42 40.39 21.76
CA LYS A 791 7.16 41.61 22.16
C LYS A 791 8.52 41.27 22.78
N HIS A 792 9.50 42.16 22.63
CA HIS A 792 10.80 42.12 23.32
C HIS A 792 10.64 42.33 24.84
N SER A 793 10.02 41.37 25.51
CA SER A 793 9.82 41.33 26.96
C SER A 793 10.13 39.91 27.46
N ASP A 794 10.67 39.82 28.67
CA ASP A 794 10.93 38.55 29.36
C ASP A 794 9.67 37.95 30.00
N MET A 795 8.47 38.33 29.52
CA MET A 795 7.21 37.85 30.06
C MET A 795 7.07 36.34 29.85
N ASN A 796 6.62 35.65 30.89
CA ASN A 796 6.27 34.24 30.77
C ASN A 796 4.96 34.11 30.00
N ILE A 797 5.02 33.60 28.77
CA ILE A 797 3.85 33.38 27.92
C ILE A 797 3.21 32.06 28.33
N VAL A 798 1.92 32.10 28.65
CA VAL A 798 1.09 30.92 29.00
C VAL A 798 -0.08 30.87 28.05
N PHE A 799 -0.28 29.70 27.43
CA PHE A 799 -1.37 29.48 26.49
C PHE A 799 -2.75 29.66 27.15
N ASN A 800 -3.63 30.41 26.48
CA ASN A 800 -5.03 30.57 26.85
C ASN A 800 -5.95 29.98 25.75
N PRO A 801 -6.73 28.92 26.04
CA PRO A 801 -7.61 28.29 25.05
C PRO A 801 -8.78 29.19 24.63
N ASP A 802 -9.21 30.13 25.47
CA ASP A 802 -10.38 30.98 25.20
C ASP A 802 -10.01 32.26 24.41
N MET A 803 -8.74 32.44 24.03
CA MET A 803 -8.29 33.64 23.36
C MET A 803 -7.15 33.36 22.37
N ILE A 804 -7.39 33.57 21.07
CA ILE A 804 -6.36 33.44 20.02
C ILE A 804 -5.24 34.45 20.25
N ILE A 805 -5.60 35.72 20.45
CA ILE A 805 -4.63 36.83 20.56
C ILE A 805 -4.31 37.07 22.04
N GLN A 806 -3.16 36.61 22.49
CA GLN A 806 -2.71 36.78 23.88
C GLN A 806 -2.01 38.13 24.08
N THR A 807 -2.80 39.18 24.37
CA THR A 807 -2.28 40.51 24.73
C THR A 807 -2.11 40.64 26.26
N PRO A 808 -1.08 41.34 26.77
CA PRO A 808 -0.17 42.25 26.06
C PRO A 808 1.10 41.62 25.46
N GLU A 809 1.28 40.31 25.54
CA GLU A 809 2.52 39.58 25.20
C GLU A 809 2.86 39.63 23.72
N PHE A 810 1.83 39.56 22.88
CA PHE A 810 1.95 39.66 21.44
C PHE A 810 1.52 41.04 20.94
N GLU A 811 2.17 41.49 19.87
CA GLU A 811 1.71 42.62 19.09
C GLU A 811 1.55 42.26 17.63
N LYS A 812 0.62 42.97 17.00
CA LYS A 812 0.37 42.84 15.57
C LYS A 812 1.67 43.14 14.81
N ASN A 813 2.11 42.19 14.00
CA ASN A 813 3.31 42.30 13.17
C ASN A 813 2.95 42.57 11.70
N ALA A 814 1.87 41.99 11.18
CA ALA A 814 1.43 42.27 9.82
C ALA A 814 -0.06 42.07 9.60
N ASP A 815 -0.66 42.91 8.76
CA ASP A 815 -1.94 42.63 8.10
C ASP A 815 -1.71 41.83 6.82
N ILE A 816 -2.59 40.86 6.54
CA ILE A 816 -2.57 40.05 5.32
C ILE A 816 -3.91 40.22 4.60
N LYS A 817 -3.84 40.56 3.31
CA LYS A 817 -4.99 40.55 2.41
C LYS A 817 -4.89 39.37 1.47
N ASN A 818 -5.96 38.58 1.39
CA ASN A 818 -6.10 37.49 0.43
C ASN A 818 -7.04 37.90 -0.71
N ALA A 819 -6.76 37.39 -1.91
CA ALA A 819 -7.69 37.36 -3.02
C ALA A 819 -7.48 36.07 -3.81
N ASN A 820 -8.57 35.42 -4.22
CA ASN A 820 -8.54 34.15 -4.96
C ASN A 820 -7.68 33.05 -4.29
N GLY A 821 -7.71 32.92 -2.96
CA GLY A 821 -6.93 31.92 -2.22
C GLY A 821 -5.42 32.18 -2.17
N ARG A 822 -4.98 33.40 -2.47
CA ARG A 822 -3.56 33.82 -2.42
C ARG A 822 -3.40 35.10 -1.62
N ILE A 823 -2.26 35.21 -0.94
CA ILE A 823 -1.83 36.47 -0.31
C ILE A 823 -1.51 37.46 -1.41
N VAL A 824 -2.20 38.60 -1.43
CA VAL A 824 -1.98 39.67 -2.41
C VAL A 824 -1.38 40.93 -1.80
N GLU A 825 -1.51 41.09 -0.48
CA GLU A 825 -0.85 42.16 0.26
C GLU A 825 -0.42 41.64 1.63
N LYS A 826 0.79 42.03 2.05
CA LYS A 826 1.27 41.92 3.41
C LYS A 826 1.75 43.30 3.86
N LYS A 827 1.13 43.86 4.89
CA LYS A 827 1.53 45.15 5.45
C LYS A 827 2.11 44.94 6.84
N ILE A 828 3.44 45.01 6.93
CA ILE A 828 4.17 44.88 8.20
C ILE A 828 3.89 46.12 9.05
N LYS A 829 3.73 45.96 10.37
CA LYS A 829 3.54 47.03 11.34
C LYS A 829 4.73 48.00 11.24
N ASP A 830 4.43 49.30 11.20
CA ASP A 830 5.39 50.40 11.00
C ASP A 830 6.24 50.30 9.72
N GLY A 831 5.96 49.30 8.87
CA GLY A 831 6.59 49.07 7.59
C GLY A 831 5.71 49.50 6.43
N VAL A 832 6.25 49.31 5.23
CA VAL A 832 5.55 49.59 3.99
C VAL A 832 4.80 48.34 3.50
N PRO A 833 3.67 48.49 2.77
CA PRO A 833 2.98 47.35 2.19
C PRO A 833 3.86 46.62 1.16
N ILE A 834 3.72 45.30 1.12
CA ILE A 834 4.32 44.41 0.12
C ILE A 834 3.17 43.74 -0.63
N VAL A 835 3.10 43.97 -1.94
CA VAL A 835 2.06 43.45 -2.82
C VAL A 835 2.60 42.31 -3.65
N TYR A 836 1.79 41.26 -3.79
CA TYR A 836 2.06 40.11 -4.65
C TYR A 836 1.05 40.07 -5.78
N LEU A 837 1.53 40.08 -7.01
CA LEU A 837 0.71 39.80 -8.19
C LEU A 837 0.99 38.38 -8.65
N TRP A 838 -0.08 37.66 -8.97
CA TRP A 838 -0.02 36.25 -9.33
C TRP A 838 -0.30 36.07 -10.82
N SER A 839 0.19 34.98 -11.39
CA SER A 839 -0.21 34.49 -12.72
C SER A 839 -0.03 32.98 -12.80
N TYR A 840 0.12 32.44 -14.02
CA TYR A 840 0.23 31.00 -14.29
C TYR A 840 -0.98 30.23 -13.74
N GLY A 841 -2.19 30.75 -13.98
CA GLY A 841 -3.42 30.20 -13.41
C GLY A 841 -3.53 30.42 -11.89
N ASN A 842 -3.05 31.56 -11.40
CA ASN A 842 -3.01 31.94 -9.98
C ASN A 842 -2.12 31.02 -9.12
N GLN A 843 -1.05 30.46 -9.70
CA GLN A 843 -0.16 29.51 -9.04
C GLN A 843 1.16 30.12 -8.58
N TYR A 844 1.72 31.06 -9.35
CA TYR A 844 3.04 31.64 -9.05
C TYR A 844 2.99 33.17 -8.94
N PRO A 845 3.70 33.77 -7.97
CA PRO A 845 3.80 35.21 -7.85
C PRO A 845 4.74 35.75 -8.93
N ILE A 846 4.20 36.52 -9.86
CA ILE A 846 4.95 37.15 -10.96
C ILE A 846 5.57 38.47 -10.57
N ALA A 847 5.09 39.13 -9.52
CA ALA A 847 5.65 40.39 -9.05
C ALA A 847 5.57 40.50 -7.53
N GLU A 848 6.62 41.08 -6.96
CA GLU A 848 6.66 41.58 -5.59
C GLU A 848 6.88 43.09 -5.66
N ILE A 849 5.95 43.85 -5.09
CA ILE A 849 5.94 45.31 -5.15
C ILE A 849 5.97 45.85 -3.72
N VAL A 850 7.10 46.41 -3.32
CA VAL A 850 7.29 47.00 -1.99
C VAL A 850 6.96 48.49 -2.06
N ASN A 851 6.31 49.03 -1.03
CA ASN A 851 5.95 50.45 -0.90
C ASN A 851 4.78 50.92 -1.79
N ALA A 852 3.78 50.07 -2.00
CA ALA A 852 2.50 50.45 -2.61
C ALA A 852 1.36 49.53 -2.11
N SER A 853 0.14 50.05 -1.95
CA SER A 853 -1.01 49.22 -1.55
C SER A 853 -1.63 48.47 -2.73
N TYR A 854 -2.17 47.27 -2.48
CA TYR A 854 -2.82 46.44 -3.47
C TYR A 854 -4.02 47.14 -4.12
N SER A 855 -4.80 47.92 -3.35
CA SER A 855 -5.92 48.68 -3.91
C SER A 855 -5.47 49.70 -4.95
N HIS A 856 -4.31 50.33 -4.72
CA HIS A 856 -3.75 51.30 -5.66
C HIS A 856 -3.11 50.60 -6.87
N ILE A 857 -2.32 49.54 -6.63
CA ILE A 857 -1.75 48.72 -7.70
C ILE A 857 -2.86 48.17 -8.61
N GLU A 858 -3.93 47.62 -8.03
CA GLU A 858 -5.07 47.12 -8.80
C GLU A 858 -5.71 48.23 -9.64
N ALA A 859 -5.91 49.43 -9.09
CA ALA A 859 -6.47 50.56 -9.84
C ALA A 859 -5.59 50.99 -11.02
N VAL A 860 -4.27 51.12 -10.81
CA VAL A 860 -3.31 51.50 -11.86
C VAL A 860 -3.23 50.44 -12.96
N LEU A 861 -3.38 49.16 -12.61
CA LEU A 861 -3.35 48.04 -13.54
C LEU A 861 -4.69 47.79 -14.28
N GLY A 862 -5.67 48.69 -14.12
CA GLY A 862 -6.96 48.61 -14.82
C GLY A 862 -8.07 47.90 -14.06
N GLY A 863 -7.94 47.77 -12.73
CA GLY A 863 -8.95 47.22 -11.82
C GLY A 863 -8.90 45.70 -11.65
N ALA A 864 -9.74 45.20 -10.74
CA ALA A 864 -9.81 43.78 -10.37
C ALA A 864 -9.97 42.81 -11.55
N ASN A 865 -10.74 43.19 -12.58
CA ASN A 865 -10.94 42.37 -13.77
C ASN A 865 -9.65 42.19 -14.58
N ALA A 866 -8.85 43.25 -14.74
CA ALA A 866 -7.58 43.20 -15.47
C ALA A 866 -6.54 42.36 -14.72
N VAL A 867 -6.43 42.57 -13.40
CA VAL A 867 -5.55 41.78 -12.53
C VAL A 867 -5.96 40.31 -12.53
N THR A 868 -7.26 40.01 -12.39
CA THR A 868 -7.78 38.64 -12.42
C THR A 868 -7.58 37.98 -13.79
N ALA A 869 -7.76 38.72 -14.88
CA ALA A 869 -7.51 38.21 -16.24
C ALA A 869 -6.03 37.84 -16.41
N PHE A 870 -5.11 38.67 -15.93
CA PHE A 870 -3.67 38.37 -15.96
C PHE A 870 -3.30 37.22 -15.02
N ALA A 871 -3.91 37.17 -13.83
CA ALA A 871 -3.69 36.09 -12.87
C ALA A 871 -4.06 34.72 -13.45
N ASN A 872 -5.10 34.67 -14.28
CA ASN A 872 -5.54 33.45 -14.94
C ASN A 872 -4.73 33.10 -16.21
N LYS A 873 -3.77 33.91 -16.68
CA LYS A 873 -2.90 33.51 -17.80
C LYS A 873 -2.04 32.32 -17.38
N ILE A 874 -1.86 31.33 -18.24
CA ILE A 874 -1.23 30.05 -17.87
C ILE A 874 0.26 30.03 -18.21
N ASN A 875 0.68 30.79 -19.21
CA ASN A 875 2.07 30.88 -19.61
C ASN A 875 2.41 32.31 -20.08
N PRO A 876 2.32 33.33 -19.21
CA PRO A 876 2.68 34.68 -19.58
C PRO A 876 4.18 34.76 -19.94
N SER A 877 4.48 35.36 -21.09
CA SER A 877 5.85 35.71 -21.45
C SER A 877 6.39 36.84 -20.58
N ILE A 878 7.71 36.96 -20.47
CA ILE A 878 8.34 38.08 -19.75
C ILE A 878 7.92 39.44 -20.35
N ILE A 879 7.69 39.51 -21.66
CA ILE A 879 7.24 40.72 -22.35
C ILE A 879 5.83 41.10 -21.89
N GLU A 880 4.92 40.11 -21.78
CA GLU A 880 3.56 40.35 -21.28
C GLU A 880 3.56 40.77 -19.81
N ILE A 881 4.41 40.18 -18.96
CA ILE A 881 4.56 40.59 -17.56
C ILE A 881 5.06 42.03 -17.49
N LYS A 882 6.13 42.38 -18.22
CA LYS A 882 6.65 43.75 -18.28
C LYS A 882 5.61 44.74 -18.78
N ALA A 883 4.89 44.41 -19.86
CA ALA A 883 3.85 45.27 -20.41
C ALA A 883 2.68 45.46 -19.43
N PHE A 884 2.30 44.40 -18.70
CA PHE A 884 1.27 44.48 -17.67
C PHE A 884 1.71 45.36 -16.50
N LEU A 885 2.98 45.29 -16.08
CA LEU A 885 3.51 46.10 -14.97
C LEU A 885 3.90 47.54 -15.40
N ALA A 886 4.06 47.81 -16.70
CA ALA A 886 4.50 49.11 -17.22
C ALA A 886 3.68 50.33 -16.75
N PRO A 887 2.35 50.26 -16.53
CA PRO A 887 1.60 51.38 -15.94
C PRO A 887 2.15 51.84 -14.58
N LEU A 888 2.74 50.94 -13.79
CA LEU A 888 3.30 51.25 -12.47
C LEU A 888 4.55 52.13 -12.54
N SER A 889 5.31 52.12 -13.65
CA SER A 889 6.48 52.99 -13.77
C SER A 889 6.12 54.45 -14.06
N ASN A 890 4.88 54.71 -14.50
CA ASN A 890 4.40 56.04 -14.86
C ASN A 890 3.46 56.65 -13.82
N ASP A 891 3.05 55.90 -12.79
CA ASP A 891 2.18 56.39 -11.73
C ASP A 891 2.98 57.08 -10.62
N ILE A 892 2.50 58.25 -10.20
CA ILE A 892 3.18 59.11 -9.22
C ILE A 892 3.28 58.47 -7.84
N ASN A 893 2.35 57.58 -7.47
CA ASN A 893 2.28 56.96 -6.16
C ASN A 893 3.04 55.62 -6.09
N THR A 894 3.54 55.12 -7.23
CA THR A 894 4.41 53.93 -7.32
C THR A 894 5.83 54.26 -7.74
N LYS A 895 6.17 55.55 -7.89
CA LYS A 895 7.53 56.00 -8.27
C LYS A 895 8.63 55.55 -7.29
N ASP A 896 8.28 55.41 -6.02
CA ASP A 896 9.18 54.99 -4.94
C ASP A 896 8.95 53.51 -4.57
N ALA A 897 8.19 52.77 -5.39
CA ALA A 897 7.93 51.36 -5.19
C ALA A 897 9.08 50.51 -5.76
N LEU A 898 9.53 49.52 -4.99
CA LEU A 898 10.53 48.56 -5.46
C LEU A 898 9.81 47.38 -6.09
N ILE A 899 9.95 47.23 -7.40
CA ILE A 899 9.23 46.22 -8.18
C ILE A 899 10.22 45.13 -8.62
N SER A 900 10.03 43.92 -8.08
CA SER A 900 10.67 42.72 -8.59
C SER A 900 9.67 41.90 -9.38
N TYR A 901 10.10 41.21 -10.44
CA TYR A 901 9.21 40.32 -11.20
C TYR A 901 9.91 39.06 -11.66
N HIS A 902 9.11 38.02 -11.88
CA HIS A 902 9.57 36.66 -12.05
C HIS A 902 8.82 35.95 -13.17
N THR A 903 9.52 35.03 -13.85
CA THR A 903 8.90 34.05 -14.74
C THR A 903 9.11 32.65 -14.20
N TYR A 904 8.24 31.74 -14.59
CA TYR A 904 8.28 30.35 -14.17
C TYR A 904 8.06 29.43 -15.36
N LYS A 905 8.61 28.23 -15.24
CA LYS A 905 8.20 27.04 -15.95
C LYS A 905 7.35 26.21 -14.99
N PRO A 906 6.02 26.12 -15.18
CA PRO A 906 5.14 25.37 -14.29
C PRO A 906 5.66 23.95 -14.02
N MET A 907 5.50 23.47 -12.78
CA MET A 907 5.99 22.16 -12.31
C MET A 907 7.51 21.99 -12.25
N VAL A 908 8.28 22.97 -12.72
CA VAL A 908 9.76 22.95 -12.70
C VAL A 908 10.29 23.98 -11.72
N GLY A 909 9.94 25.26 -11.92
CA GLY A 909 10.35 26.33 -11.02
C GLY A 909 10.49 27.69 -11.70
N MET A 910 11.04 28.66 -10.97
CA MET A 910 11.33 30.00 -11.47
C MET A 910 12.36 29.94 -12.59
N THR A 911 12.16 30.63 -13.71
CA THR A 911 13.08 30.69 -14.86
C THR A 911 13.85 32.00 -14.92
N SER A 912 13.29 33.08 -14.39
CA SER A 912 13.99 34.35 -14.24
C SER A 912 13.50 35.13 -13.04
N LYS A 913 14.39 35.94 -12.46
CA LYS A 913 14.10 36.95 -11.45
C LYS A 913 14.70 38.27 -11.89
N THR A 914 13.90 39.30 -12.05
CA THR A 914 14.37 40.67 -12.22
C THR A 914 14.17 41.42 -10.92
N ASP A 915 15.25 42.01 -10.41
CA ASP A 915 15.24 42.79 -9.18
C ASP A 915 14.75 44.25 -9.43
N PRO A 916 14.60 45.07 -8.37
CA PRO A 916 14.18 46.48 -8.52
C PRO A 916 15.16 47.35 -9.31
N ASN A 917 16.42 46.93 -9.44
CA ASN A 917 17.44 47.60 -10.24
C ASN A 917 17.40 47.16 -11.72
N SER A 918 16.38 46.39 -12.12
CA SER A 918 16.22 45.83 -13.46
C SER A 918 17.31 44.83 -13.87
N VAL A 919 18.07 44.28 -12.91
CA VAL A 919 19.05 43.22 -13.16
C VAL A 919 18.33 41.87 -13.11
N THR A 920 18.51 41.07 -14.16
CA THR A 920 17.83 39.77 -14.29
C THR A 920 18.80 38.62 -14.02
N SER A 921 18.43 37.72 -13.12
CA SER A 921 19.06 36.41 -12.95
C SER A 921 18.20 35.34 -13.63
N TYR A 922 18.84 34.37 -14.27
CA TYR A 922 18.18 33.25 -14.95
C TYR A 922 18.45 31.94 -14.23
N TYR A 923 17.45 31.05 -14.26
CA TYR A 923 17.48 29.76 -13.58
C TYR A 923 17.22 28.69 -14.63
N GLU A 924 18.20 27.83 -14.84
CA GLU A 924 18.12 26.72 -15.78
C GLU A 924 18.00 25.41 -15.04
N TYR A 925 17.21 24.51 -15.59
CA TYR A 925 16.91 23.22 -14.99
C TYR A 925 17.41 22.11 -15.91
N ASP A 926 17.80 20.99 -15.33
CA ASP A 926 18.11 19.78 -16.09
C ASP A 926 16.84 19.14 -16.68
N SER A 927 17.01 18.06 -17.45
CA SER A 927 15.88 17.35 -18.09
C SER A 927 14.88 16.75 -17.10
N LEU A 928 15.26 16.63 -15.82
CA LEU A 928 14.43 16.11 -14.74
C LEU A 928 13.71 17.22 -13.99
N GLY A 929 13.89 18.48 -14.40
CA GLY A 929 13.26 19.63 -13.80
C GLY A 929 13.91 20.10 -12.49
N ARG A 930 15.17 19.73 -12.24
CA ARG A 930 15.93 20.16 -11.05
C ARG A 930 16.84 21.35 -11.41
N LEU A 931 17.01 22.31 -10.51
CA LEU A 931 17.79 23.53 -10.77
C LEU A 931 19.25 23.18 -11.04
N HIS A 932 19.75 23.45 -12.24
CA HIS A 932 21.10 23.12 -12.65
C HIS A 932 22.03 24.33 -12.57
N TYR A 933 21.63 25.46 -13.15
CA TYR A 933 22.41 26.69 -13.16
C TYR A 933 21.61 27.90 -12.70
N VAL A 934 22.29 28.79 -12.00
CA VAL A 934 21.87 30.17 -11.81
C VAL A 934 22.85 31.05 -12.59
N LYS A 935 22.32 31.86 -13.50
CA LYS A 935 23.08 32.75 -14.38
C LYS A 935 22.75 34.20 -14.05
N ASP A 936 23.75 35.08 -14.19
CA ASP A 936 23.54 36.52 -14.13
C ASP A 936 22.93 37.07 -15.44
N HIS A 937 22.80 38.39 -15.51
CA HIS A 937 22.22 39.10 -16.65
C HIS A 937 23.05 38.99 -17.94
N ASP A 938 24.34 38.69 -17.85
CA ASP A 938 25.25 38.46 -18.98
C ASP A 938 25.26 36.98 -19.41
N GLY A 939 24.47 36.13 -18.76
CA GLY A 939 24.42 34.69 -19.01
C GLY A 939 25.59 33.91 -18.41
N LYS A 940 26.38 34.53 -17.54
CA LYS A 940 27.48 33.88 -16.84
C LYS A 940 26.96 33.10 -15.64
N ILE A 941 27.46 31.87 -15.46
CA ILE A 941 27.08 31.01 -14.34
C ILE A 941 27.62 31.63 -13.03
N ILE A 942 26.71 31.91 -12.11
CA ILE A 942 27.00 32.41 -10.75
C ILE A 942 26.64 31.38 -9.66
N GLY A 943 25.96 30.30 -10.05
CA GLY A 943 25.71 29.14 -9.19
C GLY A 943 25.50 27.89 -10.04
N GLU A 944 26.07 26.78 -9.59
CA GLU A 944 25.93 25.46 -10.21
C GLU A 944 25.50 24.45 -9.15
N TYR A 945 24.52 23.63 -9.50
CA TYR A 945 23.90 22.66 -8.61
C TYR A 945 24.05 21.28 -9.22
N ASN A 946 24.96 20.51 -8.63
CA ASN A 946 25.19 19.12 -9.01
C ASN A 946 24.40 18.21 -8.07
N TYR A 947 23.37 17.56 -8.64
CA TYR A 947 22.54 16.62 -7.89
C TYR A 947 23.18 15.23 -7.92
N HIS A 948 23.87 14.91 -6.85
CA HIS A 948 24.17 13.52 -6.52
C HIS A 948 22.86 12.88 -6.07
N TYR A 949 22.38 11.86 -6.78
CA TYR A 949 21.18 11.13 -6.40
C TYR A 949 21.37 10.59 -4.98
N LYS A 950 20.67 11.23 -4.04
CA LYS A 950 20.38 10.68 -2.74
C LYS A 950 19.11 9.87 -2.92
N GLN A 951 19.25 8.54 -3.03
CA GLN A 951 18.12 7.65 -2.84
C GLN A 951 17.80 7.55 -1.35
#